data_AF-A0A2T6DM23-F1
#
_entry.id   AF-A0A2T6DM23-F1
#
_cell.length_a   1.000
_cell.length_b   1.000
_cell.length_c   1.000
_cell.angle_alpha   90.00
_cell.angle_beta   90.00
_cell.angle_gamma   90.00
#
_symmetry.space_group_name_H-M   'P 1'
#
loop_
_entity.id
_entity.type
_entity.pdbx_description
1 polymer ?
#
loop_
_entity_poly.entity_id
_entity_poly.type
_entity_poly.pdbx_seq_one_letter_code
_entity_poly.pdbx_strand_id
1 'polypeptide(L)'
;MSDANSFPGNIFYNTQHSPIGAFASFTLGFKGPKGGLGLEMGKPADQNVFVGVEGSTPGTFACLPFFEQVEDEAVRFDIEHAGGSANARLTTVPDAAIRRELTPGRDTWRATPADAAPFSFTIHTPVCPAPDPTDPATPAEAMMLAYAPALAVEMEVDNRGASQPKRVIFGFQNNDAYRQMRMLVEGAAMRAGGGITGIACGDSVAIAARLFQEDAEASDDRLSRVAAAMEISTRDLPEGVSDTEHASPTGLPGGTAEAAGAALPAARPFWVASRTSPLSAAGGPVPVLEALPDAAEAEAEDEAHPSIPVFAAQGFSAEAVLSETLPFNRAFGIGSVGLLVATIPAGVRATVRYAVCFHRNGCATTGMASRYLYTGYFPTLESVAAYALTHFDALRNRGAAFDARVAAAGLSPQRAWMLAQAVHSYYGSSELLWVHDEAPVAGWGGGDPLGAAPYNGPGAPGAATPAHPIPFWIINEGEYRMMNTFDLTADQLFFELELNPWTVRNELFWFGRRYAYVDCLHFPGDTTKHRGGITFTHDMGVANHCAPPGRSVYEKAGLHGCFSHMSHEELVNWAMCALGYEHRVRGASAAAATAWLAAEMPMFEIVLESLVNRDHPDPAQRDGVMSLDSDRCAGGSEITTYDSLDVSLGQARNNLYLAVKCWGVYVGMQALFEREGRADHARTCADQARRCTATIAAAADEAQEGMLPAILHENVPSRIIPAIEGLITPWMLGMHDALSATGPYAALIAALRRHLRAVLKPGVCLFPGGAWKISSTSTNSWLSKIYLCQFIAERILAEVPAPQQQAADAAHAAWLLDDRNAYWAWSDQMLDGYARGSKYYPRGVTSILWMS
;
A
#
# COMPACT_ATOMS: atom_id res chain seq x y z
N MET A 1 -23.81 11.62 18.52
CA MET A 1 -22.55 12.38 18.53
C MET A 1 -22.69 13.57 17.59
N SER A 2 -21.78 14.55 17.63
CA SER A 2 -21.76 15.70 16.70
C SER A 2 -21.16 15.31 15.34
N ASP A 3 -21.74 15.80 14.24
CA ASP A 3 -21.31 15.55 12.85
C ASP A 3 -19.97 16.21 12.44
N ALA A 4 -19.06 16.45 13.39
CA ALA A 4 -17.81 17.19 13.18
C ALA A 4 -16.84 16.51 12.17
N ASN A 5 -17.01 15.21 11.91
CA ASN A 5 -16.21 14.43 10.96
C ASN A 5 -16.92 14.16 9.62
N SER A 6 -18.16 14.64 9.40
CA SER A 6 -18.82 14.42 8.09
C SER A 6 -18.22 15.36 7.04
N PHE A 7 -17.33 14.83 6.19
CA PHE A 7 -16.69 15.59 5.12
C PHE A 7 -17.73 16.08 4.10
N PRO A 8 -17.87 17.41 3.88
CA PRO A 8 -18.93 17.96 3.03
C PRO A 8 -18.55 17.84 1.54
N GLY A 9 -18.94 16.73 0.92
CA GLY A 9 -18.66 16.45 -0.48
C GLY A 9 -19.40 15.22 -1.01
N ASN A 10 -19.00 14.76 -2.20
CA ASN A 10 -19.43 13.47 -2.73
C ASN A 10 -19.00 12.34 -1.77
N ILE A 11 -19.87 11.37 -1.49
CA ILE A 11 -19.50 10.17 -0.70
C ILE A 11 -19.30 8.92 -1.56
N PHE A 12 -19.57 9.00 -2.87
CA PHE A 12 -19.59 7.89 -3.81
C PHE A 12 -18.36 7.86 -4.73
N TYR A 13 -17.18 7.98 -4.13
CA TYR A 13 -15.89 7.72 -4.75
C TYR A 13 -15.43 6.28 -4.48
N ASN A 14 -14.64 5.68 -5.35
CA ASN A 14 -13.95 4.44 -5.03
C ASN A 14 -12.82 4.68 -4.03
N THR A 15 -12.55 3.64 -3.24
CA THR A 15 -11.37 3.50 -2.38
C THR A 15 -10.88 2.06 -2.52
N GLN A 16 -9.56 1.88 -2.61
CA GLN A 16 -8.92 0.56 -2.57
C GLN A 16 -8.86 0.08 -1.12
N HIS A 17 -9.13 -1.19 -0.84
CA HIS A 17 -8.96 -1.75 0.49
C HIS A 17 -8.11 -3.01 0.35
N SER A 18 -6.94 -3.03 0.98
CA SER A 18 -5.84 -3.86 0.47
C SER A 18 -4.96 -4.47 1.56
N PRO A 19 -4.73 -5.80 1.55
CA PRO A 19 -3.73 -6.42 2.39
C PRO A 19 -2.30 -6.12 1.89
N ILE A 20 -1.34 -6.06 2.82
CA ILE A 20 0.05 -5.67 2.53
C ILE A 20 0.73 -6.71 1.64
N GLY A 21 1.33 -6.28 0.52
CA GLY A 21 2.22 -7.10 -0.30
C GLY A 21 1.53 -8.13 -1.21
N ALA A 22 0.22 -8.02 -1.45
CA ALA A 22 -0.56 -9.02 -2.20
C ALA A 22 -1.01 -8.59 -3.61
N PHE A 23 -0.69 -7.36 -4.04
CA PHE A 23 -1.16 -6.72 -5.28
C PHE A 23 -2.68 -6.84 -5.50
N ALA A 24 -3.46 -6.59 -4.43
CA ALA A 24 -4.87 -6.92 -4.36
C ALA A 24 -5.68 -5.81 -3.70
N SER A 25 -6.96 -5.68 -4.11
CA SER A 25 -7.89 -4.72 -3.52
C SER A 25 -9.33 -5.21 -3.59
N PHE A 26 -10.06 -5.05 -2.48
CA PHE A 26 -11.52 -4.95 -2.52
C PHE A 26 -11.91 -3.49 -2.72
N THR A 27 -12.00 -3.06 -3.98
CA THR A 27 -12.31 -1.67 -4.31
C THR A 27 -13.80 -1.42 -4.17
N LEU A 28 -14.20 -0.35 -3.46
CA LEU A 28 -15.62 -0.04 -3.24
C LEU A 28 -15.87 1.46 -3.07
N GLY A 29 -17.09 1.90 -3.39
CA GLY A 29 -17.64 3.19 -3.02
C GLY A 29 -18.22 4.01 -4.17
N PHE A 30 -17.73 3.85 -5.40
CA PHE A 30 -18.40 4.40 -6.59
C PHE A 30 -19.64 3.56 -6.96
N LYS A 31 -20.69 4.17 -7.52
CA LYS A 31 -21.99 3.51 -7.76
C LYS A 31 -21.96 2.56 -8.95
N GLY A 32 -22.85 1.56 -8.92
CA GLY A 32 -22.99 0.53 -9.97
C GLY A 32 -21.87 -0.53 -9.91
N PRO A 33 -21.73 -1.37 -10.95
CA PRO A 33 -20.67 -2.39 -11.08
C PRO A 33 -19.32 -1.72 -11.37
N LYS A 34 -18.77 -1.04 -10.36
CA LYS A 34 -17.62 -0.15 -10.46
C LYS A 34 -16.59 -0.37 -9.34
N GLY A 35 -16.89 -1.25 -8.40
CA GLY A 35 -15.95 -1.79 -7.42
C GLY A 35 -15.57 -3.24 -7.74
N GLY A 36 -15.34 -4.04 -6.70
CA GLY A 36 -15.13 -5.48 -6.76
C GLY A 36 -13.77 -5.95 -6.24
N LEU A 37 -13.53 -7.26 -6.34
CA LEU A 37 -12.33 -7.93 -5.84
C LEU A 37 -11.31 -8.03 -6.99
N GLY A 38 -10.32 -7.15 -6.99
CA GLY A 38 -9.24 -7.11 -7.97
C GLY A 38 -7.94 -7.73 -7.44
N LEU A 39 -7.21 -8.42 -8.33
CA LEU A 39 -5.92 -9.06 -8.07
C LEU A 39 -5.02 -8.87 -9.31
N GLU A 40 -3.81 -8.34 -9.14
CA GLU A 40 -2.88 -7.94 -10.22
C GLU A 40 -3.44 -6.85 -11.17
N MET A 41 -4.44 -6.08 -10.71
CA MET A 41 -5.20 -5.09 -11.51
C MET A 41 -4.83 -3.63 -11.21
N GLY A 42 -4.54 -2.85 -12.25
CA GLY A 42 -4.33 -1.39 -12.18
C GLY A 42 -5.62 -0.56 -12.25
N LYS A 43 -6.78 -1.17 -12.02
CA LYS A 43 -8.09 -0.49 -12.05
C LYS A 43 -9.09 -1.22 -11.14
N PRO A 44 -10.23 -0.61 -10.79
CA PRO A 44 -11.35 -1.32 -10.17
C PRO A 44 -11.79 -2.55 -10.96
N ALA A 45 -12.35 -3.56 -10.31
CA ALA A 45 -12.67 -4.82 -10.96
C ALA A 45 -13.90 -4.76 -11.91
N ASP A 46 -14.72 -3.70 -11.83
CA ASP A 46 -16.00 -3.55 -12.57
C ASP A 46 -16.99 -4.69 -12.30
N GLN A 47 -17.13 -5.10 -11.02
CA GLN A 47 -18.05 -6.16 -10.59
C GLN A 47 -19.27 -5.57 -9.87
N ASN A 48 -20.42 -6.23 -10.01
CA ASN A 48 -21.56 -6.03 -9.11
C ASN A 48 -21.19 -6.51 -7.70
N VAL A 49 -21.35 -5.65 -6.70
CA VAL A 49 -21.13 -5.96 -5.28
C VAL A 49 -22.45 -5.77 -4.53
N PHE A 50 -22.94 -6.83 -3.93
CA PHE A 50 -24.23 -6.87 -3.23
C PHE A 50 -24.00 -6.79 -1.73
N VAL A 51 -24.48 -5.72 -1.09
CA VAL A 51 -24.49 -5.53 0.37
C VAL A 51 -25.86 -4.99 0.76
N GLY A 52 -26.64 -5.70 1.57
CA GLY A 52 -28.00 -5.25 1.91
C GLY A 52 -28.78 -6.09 2.91
N VAL A 53 -29.94 -5.58 3.31
CA VAL A 53 -30.82 -6.13 4.37
C VAL A 53 -32.23 -6.34 3.85
N GLU A 54 -32.87 -7.44 4.25
CA GLU A 54 -34.25 -7.76 3.88
C GLU A 54 -35.25 -6.72 4.41
N GLY A 55 -36.03 -6.16 3.49
CA GLY A 55 -37.08 -5.19 3.75
C GLY A 55 -38.28 -5.80 4.49
N SER A 56 -39.27 -4.95 4.79
CA SER A 56 -40.48 -5.35 5.53
C SER A 56 -41.40 -6.24 4.70
N THR A 57 -41.27 -6.21 3.37
CA THR A 57 -41.87 -7.20 2.46
C THR A 57 -40.86 -8.34 2.27
N PRO A 58 -41.19 -9.61 2.62
CA PRO A 58 -40.30 -10.74 2.40
C PRO A 58 -39.84 -10.84 0.94
N GLY A 59 -38.55 -11.09 0.73
CA GLY A 59 -37.92 -11.13 -0.60
C GLY A 59 -37.48 -9.76 -1.16
N THR A 60 -37.89 -8.63 -0.58
CA THR A 60 -37.31 -7.32 -0.93
C THR A 60 -36.03 -7.07 -0.16
N PHE A 61 -35.01 -6.47 -0.77
CA PHE A 61 -33.72 -6.19 -0.14
C PHE A 61 -33.26 -4.76 -0.41
N ALA A 62 -33.02 -3.99 0.66
CA ALA A 62 -32.48 -2.65 0.59
C ALA A 62 -30.94 -2.70 0.65
N CYS A 63 -30.29 -2.34 -0.46
CA CYS A 63 -28.88 -2.56 -0.73
C CYS A 63 -28.08 -1.26 -0.93
N LEU A 64 -26.79 -1.28 -0.61
CA LEU A 64 -25.86 -0.21 -1.02
C LEU A 64 -25.75 -0.18 -2.57
N PRO A 65 -25.58 1.00 -3.20
CA PRO A 65 -25.73 1.17 -4.64
C PRO A 65 -24.49 0.75 -5.45
N PHE A 66 -23.88 -0.39 -5.14
CA PHE A 66 -22.66 -0.92 -5.77
C PHE A 66 -22.92 -2.04 -6.79
N PHE A 67 -24.13 -2.04 -7.36
CA PHE A 67 -24.59 -2.98 -8.37
C PHE A 67 -25.56 -2.30 -9.35
N GLU A 68 -25.71 -2.90 -10.52
CA GLU A 68 -26.79 -2.68 -11.49
C GLU A 68 -27.53 -4.01 -11.71
N GLN A 69 -28.83 -3.96 -11.98
CA GLN A 69 -29.59 -5.15 -12.37
C GLN A 69 -29.26 -5.52 -13.82
N VAL A 70 -28.73 -6.73 -14.01
CA VAL A 70 -28.42 -7.33 -15.31
C VAL A 70 -29.54 -8.31 -15.68
N GLU A 71 -29.80 -8.50 -16.97
CA GLU A 71 -30.72 -9.55 -17.44
C GLU A 71 -30.23 -10.94 -16.96
N ASP A 72 -31.16 -11.79 -16.55
CA ASP A 72 -30.83 -13.13 -16.03
C ASP A 72 -30.19 -13.99 -17.13
N GLU A 73 -29.00 -14.53 -16.88
CA GLU A 73 -28.26 -15.29 -17.89
C GLU A 73 -28.96 -16.59 -18.32
N ALA A 74 -29.99 -17.05 -17.58
CA ALA A 74 -30.92 -18.10 -18.03
C ALA A 74 -31.55 -17.80 -19.40
N VAL A 75 -31.77 -16.52 -19.75
CA VAL A 75 -32.33 -16.09 -21.05
C VAL A 75 -31.44 -16.50 -22.22
N ARG A 76 -30.13 -16.71 -22.01
CA ARG A 76 -29.22 -17.22 -23.05
C ARG A 76 -29.35 -18.73 -23.26
N PHE A 77 -29.89 -19.46 -22.29
CA PHE A 77 -30.05 -20.92 -22.34
C PHE A 77 -31.46 -21.36 -22.73
N ASP A 78 -32.50 -20.62 -22.32
CA ASP A 78 -33.90 -20.88 -22.70
C ASP A 78 -34.52 -19.65 -23.38
N ILE A 79 -34.26 -19.54 -24.68
CA ILE A 79 -34.78 -18.47 -25.55
C ILE A 79 -36.30 -18.61 -25.77
N GLU A 80 -36.89 -19.79 -25.53
CA GLU A 80 -38.30 -20.07 -25.79
C GLU A 80 -39.21 -19.80 -24.57
N HIS A 81 -38.69 -19.92 -23.35
CA HIS A 81 -39.45 -19.77 -22.09
C HIS A 81 -38.87 -18.73 -21.11
N ALA A 82 -38.07 -17.78 -21.61
CA ALA A 82 -37.51 -16.64 -20.88
C ALA A 82 -38.59 -15.76 -20.19
N GLY A 83 -39.06 -16.20 -19.02
CA GLY A 83 -40.14 -15.52 -18.26
C GLY A 83 -40.31 -16.01 -16.81
N GLY A 84 -39.35 -16.75 -16.27
CA GLY A 84 -39.37 -17.25 -14.88
C GLY A 84 -39.14 -16.13 -13.87
N SER A 85 -40.20 -15.41 -13.49
CA SER A 85 -40.14 -14.30 -12.52
C SER A 85 -39.51 -14.71 -11.20
N ALA A 86 -38.27 -14.27 -10.94
CA ALA A 86 -37.71 -14.28 -9.59
C ALA A 86 -38.61 -13.46 -8.65
N ASN A 87 -38.82 -13.96 -7.43
CA ASN A 87 -39.71 -13.32 -6.45
C ASN A 87 -38.96 -12.32 -5.56
N ALA A 88 -37.66 -12.53 -5.36
CA ALA A 88 -36.82 -11.56 -4.69
C ALA A 88 -36.57 -10.32 -5.57
N ARG A 89 -36.34 -9.16 -4.93
CA ARG A 89 -36.09 -7.88 -5.60
C ARG A 89 -35.08 -7.05 -4.81
N LEU A 90 -33.98 -6.65 -5.45
CA LEU A 90 -33.05 -5.69 -4.87
C LEU A 90 -33.52 -4.26 -5.17
N THR A 91 -33.36 -3.37 -4.19
CA THR A 91 -33.56 -1.92 -4.30
C THR A 91 -32.34 -1.20 -3.73
N THR A 92 -32.04 0.00 -4.22
CA THR A 92 -30.93 0.81 -3.68
C THR A 92 -31.41 1.67 -2.52
N VAL A 93 -30.63 1.72 -1.43
CA VAL A 93 -30.83 2.69 -0.35
C VAL A 93 -30.62 4.11 -0.91
N PRO A 94 -31.56 5.05 -0.73
CA PRO A 94 -31.40 6.41 -1.23
C PRO A 94 -30.18 7.11 -0.65
N ASP A 95 -29.43 7.85 -1.47
CA ASP A 95 -28.21 8.59 -1.09
C ASP A 95 -28.32 9.35 0.24
N ALA A 96 -29.43 10.07 0.44
CA ALA A 96 -29.67 10.88 1.64
C ALA A 96 -29.75 10.06 2.95
N ALA A 97 -29.98 8.75 2.85
CA ALA A 97 -30.00 7.79 3.95
C ALA A 97 -28.68 7.00 4.10
N ILE A 98 -27.64 7.33 3.31
CA ILE A 98 -26.29 6.75 3.42
C ILE A 98 -25.33 7.79 4.03
N ARG A 99 -24.45 7.34 4.93
CA ARG A 99 -23.27 8.09 5.39
C ARG A 99 -22.04 7.21 5.21
N ARG A 100 -20.87 7.86 5.08
CA ARG A 100 -19.57 7.19 4.94
C ARG A 100 -18.55 7.86 5.84
N GLU A 101 -17.66 7.06 6.39
CA GLU A 101 -16.60 7.47 7.33
C GLU A 101 -15.31 6.76 6.89
N LEU A 102 -14.38 7.49 6.28
CA LEU A 102 -13.12 6.96 5.78
C LEU A 102 -11.95 7.43 6.66
N THR A 103 -11.17 6.47 7.13
CA THR A 103 -9.84 6.63 7.74
C THR A 103 -8.84 5.76 6.96
N PRO A 104 -7.51 5.92 7.13
CA PRO A 104 -6.54 5.00 6.54
C PRO A 104 -6.78 3.53 6.93
N GLY A 105 -7.12 3.25 8.19
CA GLY A 105 -7.37 1.91 8.71
C GLY A 105 -8.75 1.33 8.39
N ARG A 106 -9.73 2.14 7.98
CA ARG A 106 -11.14 1.71 7.90
C ARG A 106 -11.98 2.53 6.92
N ASP A 107 -12.90 1.89 6.22
CA ASP A 107 -14.04 2.55 5.59
C ASP A 107 -15.35 1.97 6.14
N THR A 108 -16.24 2.84 6.62
CA THR A 108 -17.55 2.46 7.17
C THR A 108 -18.68 3.18 6.45
N TRP A 109 -19.53 2.42 5.75
CA TRP A 109 -20.82 2.87 5.26
C TRP A 109 -21.89 2.63 6.33
N ARG A 110 -22.78 3.59 6.56
CA ARG A 110 -23.94 3.49 7.46
C ARG A 110 -25.20 3.82 6.67
N ALA A 111 -26.22 2.96 6.75
CA ALA A 111 -27.43 3.05 5.93
C ALA A 111 -28.69 3.00 6.81
N THR A 112 -29.62 3.92 6.57
CA THR A 112 -30.94 3.98 7.24
C THR A 112 -32.09 3.87 6.23
N PRO A 113 -32.29 2.71 5.59
CA PRO A 113 -33.42 2.47 4.70
C PRO A 113 -34.77 2.69 5.39
N ALA A 114 -35.79 3.03 4.61
CA ALA A 114 -37.13 3.34 5.12
C ALA A 114 -37.97 2.08 5.42
N ASP A 115 -37.63 0.94 4.82
CA ASP A 115 -38.40 -0.30 4.83
C ASP A 115 -37.63 -1.51 5.39
N ALA A 116 -36.32 -1.41 5.62
CA ALA A 116 -35.46 -2.44 6.20
C ALA A 116 -34.82 -1.98 7.53
N ALA A 117 -34.17 -2.89 8.25
CA ALA A 117 -33.43 -2.53 9.47
C ALA A 117 -32.18 -1.68 9.11
N PRO A 118 -31.83 -0.67 9.92
CA PRO A 118 -30.62 0.13 9.69
C PRO A 118 -29.37 -0.71 9.95
N PHE A 119 -28.33 -0.46 9.15
CA PHE A 119 -27.10 -1.26 9.15
C PHE A 119 -25.85 -0.42 8.95
N SER A 120 -24.70 -1.00 9.26
CA SER A 120 -23.41 -0.52 8.78
C SER A 120 -22.58 -1.65 8.21
N PHE A 121 -21.80 -1.32 7.18
CA PHE A 121 -20.86 -2.21 6.52
C PHE A 121 -19.48 -1.57 6.64
N THR A 122 -18.49 -2.32 7.11
CA THR A 122 -17.16 -1.82 7.43
C THR A 122 -16.09 -2.72 6.85
N ILE A 123 -15.13 -2.14 6.13
CA ILE A 123 -13.91 -2.81 5.68
C ILE A 123 -12.74 -2.27 6.50
N HIS A 124 -11.94 -3.17 7.06
CA HIS A 124 -10.74 -2.83 7.84
C HIS A 124 -9.48 -3.14 7.03
N THR A 125 -8.57 -2.19 6.96
CA THR A 125 -7.37 -2.22 6.11
C THR A 125 -6.10 -2.13 6.97
N PRO A 126 -5.10 -3.00 6.76
CA PRO A 126 -3.91 -3.07 7.62
C PRO A 126 -2.88 -1.96 7.34
N VAL A 127 -3.13 -0.77 7.85
CA VAL A 127 -2.16 0.34 7.86
C VAL A 127 -1.26 0.24 9.10
N CYS A 128 -0.19 -0.55 9.00
CA CYS A 128 0.76 -0.77 10.09
C CYS A 128 2.17 -1.14 9.57
N PRO A 129 3.19 -1.12 10.44
CA PRO A 129 4.46 -1.80 10.18
C PRO A 129 4.28 -3.29 9.84
N ALA A 130 5.15 -3.81 8.99
CA ALA A 130 5.23 -5.19 8.57
C ALA A 130 6.69 -5.67 8.69
N PRO A 131 6.94 -6.87 9.25
CA PRO A 131 8.28 -7.31 9.62
C PRO A 131 9.14 -7.65 8.39
N ASP A 132 10.44 -7.44 8.52
CA ASP A 132 11.43 -7.76 7.49
C ASP A 132 11.47 -9.28 7.25
N PRO A 133 11.12 -9.76 6.04
CA PRO A 133 11.09 -11.20 5.73
C PRO A 133 12.48 -11.88 5.79
N THR A 134 13.55 -11.11 5.93
CA THR A 134 14.92 -11.63 6.13
C THR A 134 15.36 -11.73 7.60
N ASP A 135 14.59 -11.20 8.56
CA ASP A 135 14.98 -11.23 9.98
C ASP A 135 14.66 -12.61 10.62
N PRO A 136 15.68 -13.43 10.96
CA PRO A 136 15.48 -14.74 11.54
C PRO A 136 14.94 -14.71 12.98
N ALA A 137 14.84 -13.54 13.62
CA ALA A 137 14.21 -13.38 14.93
C ALA A 137 12.68 -13.24 14.86
N THR A 138 12.09 -13.02 13.68
CA THR A 138 10.63 -12.84 13.56
C THR A 138 9.88 -14.18 13.57
N PRO A 139 8.88 -14.39 14.45
CA PRO A 139 8.05 -15.60 14.46
C PRO A 139 7.22 -15.78 13.18
N ALA A 140 6.93 -17.04 12.83
CA ALA A 140 6.11 -17.36 11.65
C ALA A 140 4.68 -16.79 11.78
N GLU A 141 4.14 -16.75 13.00
CA GLU A 141 2.83 -16.22 13.35
C GLU A 141 2.73 -14.72 13.06
N ALA A 142 3.82 -13.97 13.28
CA ALA A 142 3.91 -12.54 12.97
C ALA A 142 3.97 -12.30 11.45
N MET A 143 4.69 -13.13 10.70
CA MET A 143 4.69 -13.12 9.22
C MET A 143 3.30 -13.44 8.67
N MET A 144 2.64 -14.47 9.21
CA MET A 144 1.28 -14.86 8.83
C MET A 144 0.27 -13.75 9.09
N LEU A 145 0.32 -13.09 10.25
CA LEU A 145 -0.60 -11.99 10.56
C LEU A 145 -0.32 -10.76 9.69
N ALA A 146 0.96 -10.46 9.43
CA ALA A 146 1.37 -9.29 8.66
C ALA A 146 1.03 -9.38 7.16
N TYR A 147 1.25 -10.56 6.57
CA TYR A 147 1.14 -10.81 5.13
C TYR A 147 -0.02 -11.75 4.75
N ALA A 148 -1.01 -11.95 5.64
CA ALA A 148 -2.28 -12.58 5.27
C ALA A 148 -2.94 -11.79 4.12
N PRO A 149 -3.19 -12.41 2.94
CA PRO A 149 -3.80 -11.74 1.80
C PRO A 149 -5.33 -11.67 1.97
N ALA A 150 -5.78 -11.05 3.06
CA ALA A 150 -7.19 -10.93 3.42
C ALA A 150 -7.52 -9.65 4.21
N LEU A 151 -8.79 -9.27 4.17
CA LEU A 151 -9.37 -8.14 4.89
C LEU A 151 -10.44 -8.64 5.86
N ALA A 152 -10.48 -8.05 7.06
CA ALA A 152 -11.60 -8.22 7.97
C ALA A 152 -12.73 -7.27 7.56
N VAL A 153 -13.94 -7.81 7.41
CA VAL A 153 -15.14 -7.05 7.02
C VAL A 153 -16.27 -7.37 8.00
N GLU A 154 -16.96 -6.34 8.47
CA GLU A 154 -18.06 -6.44 9.45
C GLU A 154 -19.34 -5.84 8.87
N MET A 155 -20.46 -6.58 8.97
CA MET A 155 -21.79 -6.04 8.71
C MET A 155 -22.64 -6.10 9.98
N GLU A 156 -22.87 -4.94 10.59
CA GLU A 156 -23.71 -4.79 11.78
C GLU A 156 -25.14 -4.39 11.37
N VAL A 157 -26.15 -5.08 11.90
CA VAL A 157 -27.58 -4.77 11.66
C VAL A 157 -28.32 -4.62 12.98
N ASP A 158 -29.09 -3.54 13.10
CA ASP A 158 -29.91 -3.25 14.28
C ASP A 158 -31.36 -3.70 14.05
N ASN A 159 -31.62 -5.00 14.22
CA ASN A 159 -32.94 -5.60 14.05
C ASN A 159 -33.82 -5.51 15.33
N ARG A 160 -33.44 -4.68 16.31
CA ARG A 160 -34.17 -4.53 17.60
C ARG A 160 -35.60 -4.00 17.43
N GLY A 161 -35.87 -3.29 16.34
CA GLY A 161 -37.21 -2.79 16.00
C GLY A 161 -38.14 -3.80 15.31
N ALA A 162 -37.64 -4.97 14.89
CA ALA A 162 -38.42 -5.94 14.12
C ALA A 162 -38.90 -7.13 14.95
N SER A 163 -40.15 -7.54 14.70
CA SER A 163 -40.77 -8.74 15.26
C SER A 163 -40.46 -10.04 14.49
N GLN A 164 -39.59 -9.97 13.48
CA GLN A 164 -39.23 -11.10 12.61
C GLN A 164 -37.71 -11.09 12.33
N PRO A 165 -37.09 -12.27 12.10
CA PRO A 165 -35.73 -12.33 11.60
C PRO A 165 -35.58 -11.64 10.25
N LYS A 166 -34.36 -11.20 9.92
CA LYS A 166 -34.02 -10.57 8.64
C LYS A 166 -32.86 -11.28 7.98
N ARG A 167 -33.00 -11.63 6.69
CA ARG A 167 -31.85 -12.01 5.88
C ARG A 167 -31.00 -10.78 5.57
N VAL A 168 -29.69 -10.97 5.55
CA VAL A 168 -28.70 -9.97 5.14
C VAL A 168 -27.76 -10.63 4.15
N ILE A 169 -27.29 -9.86 3.17
CA ILE A 169 -26.46 -10.37 2.07
C ILE A 169 -25.14 -9.63 1.96
N PHE A 170 -24.09 -10.40 1.71
CA PHE A 170 -22.83 -9.91 1.15
C PHE A 170 -22.35 -10.85 0.05
N GLY A 171 -22.07 -10.32 -1.14
CA GLY A 171 -21.59 -11.12 -2.26
C GLY A 171 -21.20 -10.31 -3.49
N PHE A 172 -20.86 -11.00 -4.58
CA PHE A 172 -20.41 -10.38 -5.82
C PHE A 172 -20.77 -11.21 -7.06
N GLN A 173 -20.76 -10.56 -8.22
CA GLN A 173 -20.83 -11.23 -9.53
C GLN A 173 -19.42 -11.38 -10.12
N ASN A 174 -19.12 -12.56 -10.66
CA ASN A 174 -17.90 -12.81 -11.40
C ASN A 174 -17.93 -12.18 -12.79
N ASN A 175 -16.78 -11.66 -13.22
CA ASN A 175 -16.50 -11.19 -14.57
C ASN A 175 -15.13 -11.68 -15.12
N ASP A 176 -14.45 -12.61 -14.43
CA ASP A 176 -13.27 -13.32 -14.94
C ASP A 176 -13.69 -14.26 -16.09
N ALA A 177 -13.01 -14.16 -17.24
CA ALA A 177 -13.32 -14.91 -18.46
C ALA A 177 -12.80 -16.37 -18.46
N TYR A 178 -12.01 -16.76 -17.46
CA TYR A 178 -11.32 -18.05 -17.36
C TYR A 178 -11.72 -18.83 -16.10
N ARG A 179 -12.15 -18.14 -15.04
CA ARG A 179 -12.59 -18.71 -13.77
C ARG A 179 -14.11 -18.65 -13.63
N GLN A 180 -14.66 -19.63 -12.91
CA GLN A 180 -16.08 -19.68 -12.56
C GLN A 180 -16.28 -19.39 -11.06
N MET A 181 -17.49 -18.98 -10.70
CA MET A 181 -17.90 -19.00 -9.30
C MET A 181 -17.98 -20.45 -8.78
N ARG A 182 -17.67 -20.60 -7.50
CA ARG A 182 -17.86 -21.82 -6.72
C ARG A 182 -18.17 -21.45 -5.28
N MET A 183 -18.65 -22.44 -4.52
CA MET A 183 -18.61 -22.38 -3.06
C MET A 183 -17.23 -22.82 -2.54
N LEU A 184 -16.85 -22.33 -1.36
CA LEU A 184 -15.78 -22.93 -0.57
C LEU A 184 -16.27 -24.28 -0.02
N VAL A 185 -15.52 -25.35 -0.26
CA VAL A 185 -15.89 -26.72 0.10
C VAL A 185 -15.23 -27.10 1.42
N GLU A 186 -16.00 -27.62 2.38
CA GLU A 186 -15.47 -28.10 3.67
C GLU A 186 -14.43 -29.22 3.51
N GLY A 187 -13.15 -28.84 3.48
CA GLY A 187 -12.04 -29.76 3.71
C GLY A 187 -11.87 -30.06 5.22
N ALA A 188 -11.15 -31.14 5.55
CA ALA A 188 -10.85 -31.47 6.94
C ALA A 188 -10.15 -30.32 7.71
N ALA A 189 -9.32 -29.53 7.01
CA ALA A 189 -8.68 -28.34 7.57
C ALA A 189 -9.67 -27.20 7.93
N MET A 190 -10.78 -27.05 7.20
CA MET A 190 -11.81 -26.04 7.54
C MET A 190 -12.58 -26.42 8.82
N ARG A 191 -12.80 -27.72 9.06
CA ARG A 191 -13.51 -28.21 10.24
C ARG A 191 -12.71 -27.95 11.52
N ALA A 192 -11.39 -28.00 11.46
CA ALA A 192 -10.52 -27.65 12.59
C ALA A 192 -10.62 -26.16 13.00
N GLY A 193 -11.03 -25.26 12.10
CA GLY A 193 -11.26 -23.84 12.37
C GLY A 193 -12.66 -23.49 12.89
N GLY A 194 -13.50 -24.49 13.18
CA GLY A 194 -14.88 -24.26 13.63
C GLY A 194 -15.88 -23.98 12.51
N GLY A 195 -15.66 -24.54 11.30
CA GLY A 195 -16.58 -24.47 10.17
C GLY A 195 -16.53 -23.13 9.42
N ILE A 196 -16.33 -23.17 8.10
CA ILE A 196 -16.42 -21.96 7.26
C ILE A 196 -17.27 -22.23 6.02
N THR A 197 -17.98 -21.20 5.58
CA THR A 197 -18.74 -21.18 4.33
C THR A 197 -18.33 -19.95 3.52
N GLY A 198 -18.45 -20.01 2.20
CA GLY A 198 -17.94 -18.95 1.35
C GLY A 198 -18.25 -19.14 -0.12
N ILE A 199 -18.07 -18.05 -0.85
CA ILE A 199 -18.12 -17.97 -2.31
C ILE A 199 -16.73 -17.59 -2.82
N ALA A 200 -16.33 -18.11 -3.97
CA ALA A 200 -15.03 -17.84 -4.56
C ALA A 200 -15.09 -17.82 -6.09
N CYS A 201 -14.26 -17.00 -6.74
CA CYS A 201 -13.99 -17.10 -8.16
C CYS A 201 -12.68 -17.88 -8.37
N GLY A 202 -12.81 -19.10 -8.90
CA GLY A 202 -11.71 -20.04 -9.07
C GLY A 202 -10.87 -20.23 -7.80
N ASP A 203 -9.57 -20.14 -7.95
CA ASP A 203 -8.57 -20.22 -6.87
C ASP A 203 -8.14 -18.85 -6.33
N SER A 204 -8.68 -17.74 -6.86
CA SER A 204 -8.00 -16.44 -6.79
C SER A 204 -8.61 -15.41 -5.85
N VAL A 205 -9.95 -15.36 -5.73
CA VAL A 205 -10.64 -14.43 -4.81
C VAL A 205 -11.83 -15.08 -4.12
N ALA A 206 -12.09 -14.75 -2.86
CA ALA A 206 -13.21 -15.27 -2.09
C ALA A 206 -13.81 -14.26 -1.10
N ILE A 207 -15.07 -14.52 -0.71
CA ILE A 207 -15.71 -13.97 0.48
C ILE A 207 -16.15 -15.15 1.35
N ALA A 208 -15.69 -15.19 2.59
CA ALA A 208 -15.96 -16.27 3.54
C ALA A 208 -16.53 -15.75 4.86
N ALA A 209 -17.31 -16.59 5.55
CA ALA A 209 -17.79 -16.40 6.91
C ALA A 209 -17.65 -17.70 7.69
N ARG A 210 -17.73 -17.65 9.02
CA ARG A 210 -17.87 -18.87 9.83
C ARG A 210 -19.22 -19.51 9.56
N LEU A 211 -19.23 -20.83 9.36
CA LEU A 211 -20.46 -21.62 9.22
C LEU A 211 -21.01 -21.90 10.61
N PHE A 212 -22.29 -21.61 10.83
CA PHE A 212 -23.04 -22.22 11.92
C PHE A 212 -23.85 -23.39 11.36
N GLN A 213 -23.62 -24.60 11.87
CA GLN A 213 -24.49 -25.73 11.56
C GLN A 213 -25.79 -25.56 12.34
N GLU A 214 -26.91 -25.52 11.63
CA GLU A 214 -28.16 -26.01 12.21
C GLU A 214 -27.96 -27.52 12.47
N ASP A 215 -28.21 -27.98 13.70
CA ASP A 215 -28.12 -29.40 14.08
C ASP A 215 -29.14 -30.22 13.25
N ALA A 216 -28.71 -30.73 12.10
CA ALA A 216 -29.44 -31.75 11.37
C ALA A 216 -29.59 -32.98 12.29
N GLU A 217 -30.83 -33.37 12.56
CA GLU A 217 -31.23 -34.36 13.59
C GLU A 217 -31.28 -33.86 15.05
N ALA A 218 -31.48 -32.56 15.30
CA ALA A 218 -32.08 -32.09 16.56
C ALA A 218 -33.59 -32.40 16.64
N SER A 219 -33.97 -33.67 16.52
CA SER A 219 -35.36 -34.12 16.58
C SER A 219 -35.91 -34.18 18.02
N ASP A 220 -36.85 -33.26 18.30
CA ASP A 220 -37.95 -33.36 19.29
C ASP A 220 -37.62 -33.45 20.81
N ASP A 221 -36.44 -33.92 21.25
CA ASP A 221 -36.20 -34.29 22.67
C ASP A 221 -35.38 -33.31 23.53
N ARG A 222 -35.29 -32.02 23.16
CA ARG A 222 -34.71 -30.97 24.04
C ARG A 222 -35.76 -30.12 24.76
N LEU A 223 -36.89 -29.81 24.13
CA LEU A 223 -37.96 -29.03 24.77
C LEU A 223 -38.75 -29.85 25.81
N SER A 224 -38.89 -31.16 25.59
CA SER A 224 -39.44 -32.14 26.54
C SER A 224 -38.73 -32.12 27.90
N ARG A 225 -37.39 -32.10 27.88
CA ARG A 225 -36.55 -32.28 29.07
C ARG A 225 -36.45 -31.04 29.95
N VAL A 226 -36.53 -29.84 29.38
CA VAL A 226 -36.52 -28.58 30.17
C VAL A 226 -37.83 -28.43 30.96
N ALA A 227 -38.98 -28.83 30.39
CA ALA A 227 -40.26 -28.81 31.10
C ALA A 227 -40.29 -29.78 32.30
N ALA A 228 -39.69 -30.96 32.17
CA ALA A 228 -39.64 -31.98 33.23
C ALA A 228 -38.71 -31.63 34.41
N ALA A 229 -37.83 -30.64 34.25
CA ALA A 229 -36.82 -30.29 35.26
C ALA A 229 -37.29 -29.26 36.31
N MET A 230 -38.50 -28.70 36.19
CA MET A 230 -39.00 -27.64 37.08
C MET A 230 -40.12 -28.08 38.05
N GLU A 231 -40.57 -29.34 38.00
CA GLU A 231 -41.52 -29.90 38.97
C GLU A 231 -40.91 -31.07 39.77
N ILE A 232 -40.37 -30.75 40.95
CA ILE A 232 -40.68 -31.38 42.25
C ILE A 232 -39.93 -30.62 43.35
N SER A 233 -40.59 -30.35 44.47
CA SER A 233 -40.03 -29.61 45.60
C SER A 233 -40.34 -30.30 46.93
N THR A 234 -39.38 -30.23 47.87
CA THR A 234 -39.40 -30.86 49.21
C THR A 234 -39.33 -32.40 49.16
N ARG A 235 -38.55 -33.12 49.99
CA ARG A 235 -38.29 -32.97 51.43
C ARG A 235 -36.98 -33.62 51.91
N ASP A 236 -36.52 -33.15 53.07
CA ASP A 236 -35.84 -33.82 54.20
C ASP A 236 -34.46 -34.55 54.05
N LEU A 237 -33.62 -34.31 55.06
CA LEU A 237 -32.36 -34.98 55.44
C LEU A 237 -32.67 -36.16 56.42
N PRO A 238 -31.73 -37.01 56.95
CA PRO A 238 -30.26 -36.81 57.04
C PRO A 238 -29.32 -38.06 56.94
N GLU A 239 -28.03 -37.82 57.21
CA GLU A 239 -27.01 -38.70 57.85
C GLU A 239 -26.46 -40.00 57.18
N GLY A 240 -25.11 -40.09 57.17
CA GLY A 240 -24.39 -41.32 57.60
C GLY A 240 -23.22 -41.86 56.75
N VAL A 241 -22.05 -42.08 57.40
CA VAL A 241 -21.07 -43.22 57.22
C VAL A 241 -20.62 -43.54 55.77
N SER A 242 -19.40 -43.25 55.27
CA SER A 242 -18.00 -43.57 55.67
C SER A 242 -17.39 -44.88 55.11
N ASP A 243 -16.08 -44.78 54.81
CA ASP A 243 -15.04 -45.83 54.75
C ASP A 243 -14.79 -46.75 53.51
N THR A 244 -13.55 -46.60 53.02
CA THR A 244 -12.58 -47.63 52.52
C THR A 244 -12.75 -48.36 51.17
N GLU A 245 -11.68 -48.23 50.35
CA GLU A 245 -10.83 -49.29 49.73
C GLU A 245 -11.46 -50.65 49.28
N HIS A 246 -11.05 -51.29 48.17
CA HIS A 246 -9.66 -51.68 47.84
C HIS A 246 -9.54 -52.31 46.41
N ALA A 247 -8.29 -52.42 45.92
CA ALA A 247 -7.73 -53.45 45.01
C ALA A 247 -8.34 -53.82 43.62
N SER A 248 -7.50 -53.72 42.58
CA SER A 248 -7.53 -54.52 41.32
C SER A 248 -7.00 -55.96 41.55
N PRO A 249 -7.05 -56.94 40.61
CA PRO A 249 -6.09 -56.96 39.47
C PRO A 249 -6.40 -57.81 38.18
N THR A 250 -5.55 -57.62 37.15
CA THR A 250 -5.06 -58.58 36.11
C THR A 250 -5.99 -59.28 35.08
N GLY A 251 -5.52 -59.29 33.81
CA GLY A 251 -5.97 -60.22 32.75
C GLY A 251 -5.29 -60.03 31.37
N LEU A 252 -4.32 -60.89 31.02
CA LEU A 252 -3.65 -61.04 29.70
C LEU A 252 -3.34 -62.53 29.49
N PRO A 253 -3.38 -63.11 28.27
CA PRO A 253 -2.39 -62.92 27.17
C PRO A 253 -3.00 -62.97 25.74
N GLY A 254 -2.27 -62.90 24.60
CA GLY A 254 -0.85 -62.62 24.33
C GLY A 254 -0.34 -63.23 22.99
N GLY A 255 0.85 -62.84 22.52
CA GLY A 255 1.53 -63.35 21.30
C GLY A 255 1.36 -62.49 20.04
N THR A 256 2.30 -62.40 19.08
CA THR A 256 3.68 -62.92 18.98
C THR A 256 4.61 -61.89 18.29
N ALA A 257 5.93 -62.12 18.31
CA ALA A 257 6.94 -61.11 17.94
C ALA A 257 7.66 -61.36 16.60
N GLU A 258 8.29 -60.32 16.06
CA GLU A 258 9.66 -60.37 15.51
C GLU A 258 10.32 -58.96 15.56
N ALA A 259 11.62 -58.83 15.28
CA ALA A 259 12.42 -57.68 15.75
C ALA A 259 13.59 -57.26 14.83
N ALA A 260 13.97 -55.97 14.89
CA ALA A 260 15.34 -55.45 14.64
C ALA A 260 15.47 -53.94 14.95
N GLY A 261 16.70 -53.46 15.22
CA GLY A 261 17.14 -52.17 14.63
C GLY A 261 17.47 -50.95 15.51
N ALA A 262 18.62 -50.99 16.21
CA ALA A 262 19.45 -49.82 16.58
C ALA A 262 18.87 -48.72 17.52
N ALA A 263 19.75 -47.81 17.98
CA ALA A 263 19.44 -46.81 19.02
C ALA A 263 20.22 -45.49 18.82
N LEU A 264 19.69 -44.39 19.36
CA LEU A 264 20.39 -43.13 19.65
C LEU A 264 19.92 -42.57 21.01
N PRO A 265 20.81 -42.00 21.86
CA PRO A 265 20.49 -41.65 23.24
C PRO A 265 20.08 -40.17 23.46
N ALA A 266 19.33 -39.99 24.54
CA ALA A 266 18.76 -38.76 25.08
C ALA A 266 19.70 -37.53 25.19
N ALA A 267 19.12 -36.34 24.98
CA ALA A 267 19.62 -35.07 25.51
C ALA A 267 19.20 -34.85 26.98
N ARG A 268 19.95 -34.03 27.72
CA ARG A 268 19.55 -33.46 29.03
C ARG A 268 19.99 -32.00 29.16
N PRO A 269 19.32 -31.18 30.01
CA PRO A 269 19.37 -29.71 29.95
C PRO A 269 20.28 -29.07 31.03
N PHE A 270 20.07 -27.76 31.27
CA PHE A 270 20.60 -26.84 32.31
C PHE A 270 21.69 -25.85 31.84
N TRP A 271 21.84 -24.63 32.38
CA TRP A 271 21.09 -23.88 33.43
C TRP A 271 21.05 -22.39 33.05
N VAL A 272 20.02 -21.63 33.48
CA VAL A 272 20.01 -20.15 33.47
C VAL A 272 20.56 -19.61 34.79
N ALA A 273 21.31 -18.49 34.77
CA ALA A 273 21.74 -17.77 35.97
C ALA A 273 21.57 -16.26 35.79
N SER A 274 20.96 -15.60 36.78
CA SER A 274 20.63 -14.17 36.77
C SER A 274 21.68 -13.29 37.47
N ARG A 275 21.64 -11.98 37.21
CA ARG A 275 22.13 -10.92 38.12
C ARG A 275 21.53 -9.55 37.77
N THR A 276 21.63 -8.61 38.70
CA THR A 276 20.72 -7.45 38.81
C THR A 276 21.39 -6.08 38.60
N SER A 277 20.54 -5.09 38.31
CA SER A 277 20.76 -3.63 38.21
C SER A 277 21.43 -2.98 39.46
N PRO A 278 21.86 -1.68 39.49
CA PRO A 278 21.00 -0.51 39.18
C PRO A 278 21.65 0.78 38.56
N LEU A 279 20.77 1.65 38.01
CA LEU A 279 20.76 3.15 38.03
C LEU A 279 22.05 3.95 37.74
N SER A 280 22.09 5.10 37.04
CA SER A 280 21.13 5.93 36.24
C SER A 280 21.99 7.08 35.60
N ALA A 281 21.58 8.20 34.99
CA ALA A 281 20.33 8.94 34.70
C ALA A 281 20.67 9.97 33.57
N ALA A 282 19.79 10.70 32.87
CA ALA A 282 18.39 10.54 32.43
C ALA A 282 18.06 11.74 31.49
N GLY A 283 17.18 11.61 30.50
CA GLY A 283 16.78 12.75 29.64
C GLY A 283 15.89 12.41 28.44
N GLY A 284 14.60 12.79 28.50
CA GLY A 284 13.66 12.80 27.37
C GLY A 284 13.07 11.44 26.95
N PRO A 285 11.73 11.29 26.85
CA PRO A 285 11.12 10.06 26.36
C PRO A 285 11.12 10.00 24.82
N VAL A 286 11.90 9.08 24.27
CA VAL A 286 11.62 8.47 22.96
C VAL A 286 10.52 7.43 23.18
N PRO A 287 9.52 7.28 22.28
CA PRO A 287 8.61 6.14 22.33
C PRO A 287 9.40 4.84 22.10
N VAL A 288 9.67 4.12 23.17
CA VAL A 288 10.23 2.77 23.14
C VAL A 288 9.21 1.87 22.44
N LEU A 289 9.66 0.88 21.66
CA LEU A 289 8.78 -0.22 21.27
C LEU A 289 8.35 -0.93 22.55
N GLU A 290 7.11 -0.70 22.99
CA GLU A 290 6.48 -1.64 23.92
C GLU A 290 6.52 -3.02 23.27
N ALA A 291 6.99 -4.01 24.01
CA ALA A 291 7.02 -5.37 23.52
C ALA A 291 5.61 -5.79 23.12
N LEU A 292 5.49 -6.56 22.03
CA LEU A 292 4.25 -7.29 21.76
C LEU A 292 3.87 -8.03 23.06
N PRO A 293 2.65 -7.85 23.59
CA PRO A 293 2.25 -8.56 24.81
C PRO A 293 2.40 -10.05 24.56
N ASP A 294 2.95 -10.77 25.54
CA ASP A 294 3.22 -12.21 25.44
C ASP A 294 1.97 -12.94 24.92
N ALA A 295 2.17 -13.85 23.97
CA ALA A 295 1.09 -14.58 23.30
C ALA A 295 0.48 -15.71 24.17
N ALA A 296 0.32 -15.43 25.47
CA ALA A 296 -0.19 -16.33 26.50
C ALA A 296 -1.23 -15.60 27.37
N GLU A 297 -2.35 -16.27 27.63
CA GLU A 297 -3.36 -15.89 28.64
C GLU A 297 -4.04 -14.52 28.44
N ALA A 298 -4.26 -14.15 27.17
CA ALA A 298 -5.43 -13.35 26.80
C ALA A 298 -6.67 -14.26 26.72
N GLU A 299 -7.16 -14.75 27.86
CA GLU A 299 -8.55 -15.23 27.95
C GLU A 299 -9.48 -14.02 27.78
N ALA A 300 -9.87 -13.76 26.53
CA ALA A 300 -10.93 -12.81 26.26
C ALA A 300 -12.23 -13.31 26.91
N GLU A 301 -12.89 -12.47 27.69
CA GLU A 301 -14.30 -12.68 28.01
C GLU A 301 -15.07 -12.66 26.69
N ASP A 302 -15.43 -13.85 26.20
CA ASP A 302 -16.16 -14.06 24.95
C ASP A 302 -17.59 -13.52 25.12
N GLU A 303 -17.74 -12.21 24.93
CA GLU A 303 -18.99 -11.48 25.01
C GLU A 303 -19.96 -12.11 24.00
N ALA A 304 -20.87 -12.96 24.51
CA ALA A 304 -21.47 -14.05 23.74
C ALA A 304 -22.28 -13.58 22.53
N HIS A 305 -21.58 -13.40 21.40
CA HIS A 305 -22.19 -12.97 20.14
C HIS A 305 -23.24 -14.02 19.72
N PRO A 306 -24.50 -13.63 19.50
CA PRO A 306 -25.54 -14.58 19.15
C PRO A 306 -25.16 -15.28 17.85
N SER A 307 -25.19 -16.61 17.82
CA SER A 307 -24.80 -17.38 16.64
C SER A 307 -25.71 -17.06 15.46
N ILE A 308 -25.13 -16.50 14.40
CA ILE A 308 -25.84 -16.08 13.20
C ILE A 308 -25.75 -17.23 12.18
N PRO A 309 -26.86 -17.86 11.76
CA PRO A 309 -26.84 -18.81 10.65
C PRO A 309 -26.41 -18.11 9.37
N VAL A 310 -25.41 -18.66 8.67
CA VAL A 310 -24.89 -18.17 7.39
C VAL A 310 -24.79 -19.33 6.39
N PHE A 311 -25.21 -19.11 5.14
CA PHE A 311 -24.97 -20.05 4.04
C PHE A 311 -24.45 -19.35 2.79
N ALA A 312 -23.59 -20.04 2.03
CA ALA A 312 -23.25 -19.67 0.66
C ALA A 312 -24.28 -20.21 -0.34
N ALA A 313 -24.53 -19.45 -1.40
CA ALA A 313 -25.33 -19.88 -2.55
C ALA A 313 -24.90 -19.16 -3.84
N GLN A 314 -25.11 -19.79 -4.99
CA GLN A 314 -24.74 -19.29 -6.31
C GLN A 314 -25.86 -19.47 -7.35
N GLY A 315 -25.94 -18.58 -8.34
CA GLY A 315 -27.02 -18.50 -9.33
C GLY A 315 -26.73 -17.47 -10.44
N PHE A 316 -27.59 -17.35 -11.45
CA PHE A 316 -27.38 -16.39 -12.55
C PHE A 316 -27.62 -14.93 -12.15
N SER A 317 -28.47 -14.68 -11.15
CA SER A 317 -28.81 -13.36 -10.62
C SER A 317 -28.89 -13.40 -9.09
N ALA A 318 -28.72 -12.25 -8.43
CA ALA A 318 -28.90 -12.15 -6.98
C ALA A 318 -30.34 -12.49 -6.57
N GLU A 319 -31.31 -12.06 -7.38
CA GLU A 319 -32.73 -12.36 -7.25
C GLU A 319 -33.03 -13.87 -7.37
N ALA A 320 -32.36 -14.61 -8.27
CA ALA A 320 -32.48 -16.06 -8.34
C ALA A 320 -31.94 -16.74 -7.07
N VAL A 321 -30.75 -16.36 -6.61
CA VAL A 321 -30.14 -16.88 -5.38
C VAL A 321 -31.04 -16.65 -4.15
N LEU A 322 -31.67 -15.47 -4.07
CA LEU A 322 -32.53 -15.07 -2.96
C LEU A 322 -33.95 -15.64 -3.02
N SER A 323 -34.37 -16.12 -4.19
CA SER A 323 -35.64 -16.82 -4.41
C SER A 323 -35.53 -18.34 -4.19
N GLU A 324 -34.30 -18.89 -4.12
CA GLU A 324 -34.11 -20.34 -4.02
C GLU A 324 -34.41 -20.88 -2.61
N THR A 325 -35.32 -21.85 -2.57
CA THR A 325 -35.82 -22.51 -1.35
C THR A 325 -35.20 -23.89 -1.13
N LEU A 326 -34.74 -24.56 -2.19
CA LEU A 326 -34.17 -25.90 -2.16
C LEU A 326 -32.66 -25.84 -1.87
N PRO A 327 -32.15 -26.38 -0.74
CA PRO A 327 -30.73 -26.30 -0.39
C PRO A 327 -29.79 -26.91 -1.44
N PHE A 328 -30.24 -27.94 -2.15
CA PHE A 328 -29.47 -28.58 -3.24
C PHE A 328 -29.14 -27.61 -4.38
N ASN A 329 -30.09 -26.76 -4.77
CA ASN A 329 -29.94 -25.84 -5.90
C ASN A 329 -28.98 -24.69 -5.58
N ARG A 330 -28.75 -24.36 -4.31
CA ARG A 330 -27.79 -23.33 -3.89
C ARG A 330 -26.36 -23.59 -4.39
N ALA A 331 -26.04 -24.83 -4.77
CA ALA A 331 -24.77 -25.25 -5.34
C ALA A 331 -24.65 -25.05 -6.88
N PHE A 332 -25.59 -24.36 -7.55
CA PHE A 332 -25.69 -24.28 -9.02
C PHE A 332 -24.41 -23.79 -9.74
N GLY A 333 -23.59 -24.75 -10.20
CA GLY A 333 -22.20 -24.55 -10.64
C GLY A 333 -21.95 -23.82 -11.96
N ILE A 334 -22.96 -23.14 -12.52
CA ILE A 334 -22.83 -22.23 -13.67
C ILE A 334 -23.41 -20.83 -13.41
N GLY A 335 -23.82 -20.53 -12.17
CA GLY A 335 -24.26 -19.21 -11.77
C GLY A 335 -23.09 -18.22 -11.66
N SER A 336 -23.19 -17.04 -12.30
CA SER A 336 -22.16 -16.01 -12.24
C SER A 336 -22.20 -15.14 -10.97
N VAL A 337 -23.32 -15.15 -10.22
CA VAL A 337 -23.48 -14.47 -8.93
C VAL A 337 -23.30 -15.45 -7.77
N GLY A 338 -22.52 -15.07 -6.77
CA GLY A 338 -22.48 -15.74 -5.47
C GLY A 338 -22.86 -14.78 -4.34
N LEU A 339 -23.64 -15.27 -3.37
CA LEU A 339 -23.97 -14.55 -2.14
C LEU A 339 -23.66 -15.40 -0.90
N LEU A 340 -23.16 -14.75 0.15
CA LEU A 340 -23.37 -15.20 1.52
C LEU A 340 -24.66 -14.58 2.05
N VAL A 341 -25.57 -15.42 2.53
CA VAL A 341 -26.84 -15.03 3.13
C VAL A 341 -26.81 -15.40 4.62
N ALA A 342 -26.98 -14.42 5.49
CA ALA A 342 -27.01 -14.59 6.95
C ALA A 342 -28.37 -14.17 7.53
N THR A 343 -28.80 -14.79 8.63
CA THR A 343 -30.12 -14.53 9.25
C THR A 343 -29.98 -13.88 10.62
N ILE A 344 -30.28 -12.59 10.70
CA ILE A 344 -30.28 -11.82 11.97
C ILE A 344 -31.58 -12.10 12.73
N PRO A 345 -31.56 -12.55 14.00
CA PRO A 345 -32.76 -12.79 14.79
C PRO A 345 -33.65 -11.55 14.99
N ALA A 346 -34.91 -11.75 15.32
CA ALA A 346 -35.81 -10.67 15.75
C ALA A 346 -35.33 -10.03 17.06
N GLY A 347 -35.51 -8.72 17.24
CA GLY A 347 -35.28 -8.05 18.52
C GLY A 347 -33.83 -7.86 18.96
N VAL A 348 -32.83 -8.24 18.14
CA VAL A 348 -31.39 -8.10 18.47
C VAL A 348 -30.66 -7.12 17.53
N ARG A 349 -29.52 -6.61 18.00
CA ARG A 349 -28.48 -5.99 17.17
C ARG A 349 -27.33 -6.98 17.10
N ALA A 350 -26.82 -7.29 15.91
CA ALA A 350 -25.80 -8.32 15.71
C ALA A 350 -24.88 -8.00 14.53
N THR A 351 -23.67 -8.57 14.55
CA THR A 351 -22.62 -8.31 13.55
C THR A 351 -22.19 -9.61 12.87
N VAL A 352 -22.35 -9.67 11.55
CA VAL A 352 -21.78 -10.74 10.72
C VAL A 352 -20.34 -10.39 10.40
N ARG A 353 -19.43 -11.35 10.62
CA ARG A 353 -18.00 -11.22 10.37
C ARG A 353 -17.62 -11.98 9.09
N TYR A 354 -16.97 -11.30 8.17
CA TYR A 354 -16.56 -11.82 6.86
C TYR A 354 -15.07 -11.62 6.61
N ALA A 355 -14.41 -12.59 6.00
CA ALA A 355 -13.08 -12.43 5.42
C ALA A 355 -13.21 -12.27 3.90
N VAL A 356 -12.67 -11.18 3.34
CA VAL A 356 -12.45 -11.03 1.89
C VAL A 356 -11.01 -11.45 1.62
N CYS A 357 -10.81 -12.46 0.78
CA CYS A 357 -9.53 -13.17 0.63
C CYS A 357 -9.05 -13.17 -0.83
N PHE A 358 -7.73 -13.14 -0.99
CA PHE A 358 -7.03 -13.15 -2.28
C PHE A 358 -5.96 -14.25 -2.26
N HIS A 359 -5.66 -14.86 -3.41
CA HIS A 359 -4.57 -15.84 -3.53
C HIS A 359 -4.05 -15.93 -4.96
N ARG A 360 -2.73 -15.98 -5.13
CA ARG A 360 -2.08 -16.27 -6.40
C ARG A 360 -0.96 -17.27 -6.20
N ASN A 361 -1.27 -18.53 -6.50
CA ASN A 361 -0.33 -19.64 -6.41
C ASN A 361 0.60 -19.72 -7.64
N GLY A 362 1.69 -20.49 -7.53
CA GLY A 362 2.63 -20.73 -8.62
C GLY A 362 3.65 -19.61 -8.82
N CYS A 363 4.11 -19.44 -10.05
CA CYS A 363 5.03 -18.36 -10.43
C CYS A 363 4.20 -17.09 -10.69
N ALA A 364 4.47 -16.02 -9.94
CA ALA A 364 3.79 -14.73 -10.09
C ALA A 364 4.31 -13.98 -11.32
N THR A 365 5.63 -13.95 -11.49
CA THR A 365 6.31 -13.11 -12.49
C THR A 365 6.91 -13.89 -13.66
N THR A 366 7.20 -13.16 -14.73
CA THR A 366 8.08 -13.55 -15.84
C THR A 366 9.32 -12.64 -15.87
N GLY A 367 10.36 -12.99 -16.65
CA GLY A 367 11.64 -12.26 -16.70
C GLY A 367 12.56 -12.58 -15.50
N MET A 368 11.99 -12.69 -14.31
CA MET A 368 12.55 -13.38 -13.13
C MET A 368 11.51 -14.38 -12.61
N ALA A 369 11.95 -15.51 -12.07
CA ALA A 369 11.06 -16.50 -11.46
C ALA A 369 10.83 -16.16 -9.98
N SER A 370 9.59 -15.80 -9.62
CA SER A 370 9.23 -15.44 -8.25
C SER A 370 7.82 -15.91 -7.87
N ARG A 371 7.50 -15.87 -6.57
CA ARG A 371 6.19 -16.26 -6.01
C ARG A 371 5.79 -15.29 -4.91
N TYR A 372 4.49 -15.05 -4.68
CA TYR A 372 4.06 -14.23 -3.54
C TYR A 372 4.53 -14.81 -2.20
N LEU A 373 5.06 -13.95 -1.32
CA LEU A 373 5.63 -14.34 -0.03
C LEU A 373 4.62 -15.12 0.83
N TYR A 374 3.35 -14.70 0.81
CA TYR A 374 2.28 -15.35 1.55
C TYR A 374 2.04 -16.82 1.14
N THR A 375 2.46 -17.26 -0.06
CA THR A 375 2.26 -18.66 -0.51
C THR A 375 3.13 -19.66 0.25
N GLY A 376 4.18 -19.20 0.94
CA GLY A 376 4.97 -20.02 1.86
C GLY A 376 4.23 -20.38 3.16
N TYR A 377 3.19 -19.62 3.53
CA TYR A 377 2.40 -19.81 4.74
C TYR A 377 0.97 -20.29 4.45
N PHE A 378 0.38 -19.79 3.35
CA PHE A 378 -0.97 -20.07 2.91
C PHE A 378 -0.93 -20.79 1.56
N PRO A 379 -0.97 -22.14 1.51
CA PRO A 379 -0.86 -22.87 0.25
C PRO A 379 -2.09 -22.74 -0.66
N THR A 380 -3.26 -22.37 -0.13
CA THR A 380 -4.50 -22.16 -0.92
C THR A 380 -5.37 -21.02 -0.36
N LEU A 381 -6.30 -20.51 -1.18
CA LEU A 381 -7.33 -19.53 -0.79
C LEU A 381 -8.16 -19.97 0.43
N GLU A 382 -8.43 -21.27 0.58
CA GLU A 382 -9.12 -21.85 1.73
C GLU A 382 -8.32 -21.70 3.03
N SER A 383 -6.98 -21.83 2.96
CA SER A 383 -6.11 -21.63 4.12
C SER A 383 -6.04 -20.15 4.55
N VAL A 384 -6.11 -19.21 3.58
CA VAL A 384 -6.26 -17.78 3.86
C VAL A 384 -7.58 -17.50 4.59
N ALA A 385 -8.70 -18.01 4.06
CA ALA A 385 -10.02 -17.82 4.65
C ALA A 385 -10.15 -18.40 6.07
N ALA A 386 -9.64 -19.62 6.28
CA ALA A 386 -9.62 -20.24 7.61
C ALA A 386 -8.76 -19.43 8.60
N TYR A 387 -7.58 -18.97 8.20
CA TYR A 387 -6.71 -18.15 9.06
C TYR A 387 -7.35 -16.80 9.40
N ALA A 388 -7.93 -16.11 8.40
CA ALA A 388 -8.51 -14.78 8.59
C ALA A 388 -9.78 -14.79 9.47
N LEU A 389 -10.62 -15.82 9.35
CA LEU A 389 -11.78 -16.01 10.22
C LEU A 389 -11.40 -16.51 11.63
N THR A 390 -10.21 -17.11 11.78
CA THR A 390 -9.64 -17.48 13.10
C THR A 390 -9.09 -16.24 13.81
N HIS A 391 -8.26 -15.44 13.14
CA HIS A 391 -7.55 -14.28 13.70
C HIS A 391 -8.28 -12.95 13.43
N PHE A 392 -9.61 -12.98 13.42
CA PHE A 392 -10.43 -11.89 12.89
C PHE A 392 -10.20 -10.54 13.60
N ASP A 393 -10.28 -10.50 14.94
CA ASP A 393 -10.08 -9.27 15.70
C ASP A 393 -8.63 -8.76 15.61
N ALA A 394 -7.65 -9.67 15.47
CA ALA A 394 -6.25 -9.31 15.26
C ALA A 394 -6.03 -8.63 13.91
N LEU A 395 -6.64 -9.14 12.83
CA LEU A 395 -6.63 -8.51 11.51
C LEU A 395 -7.40 -7.18 11.50
N ARG A 396 -8.59 -7.14 12.10
CA ARG A 396 -9.44 -5.93 12.20
C ARG A 396 -8.68 -4.76 12.81
N ASN A 397 -7.96 -5.00 13.90
CA ASN A 397 -7.38 -3.93 14.70
C ASN A 397 -6.09 -3.34 14.09
N ARG A 398 -5.55 -3.88 12.98
CA ARG A 398 -4.22 -3.50 12.44
C ARG A 398 -4.07 -2.02 12.07
N GLY A 399 -5.12 -1.38 11.53
CA GLY A 399 -5.07 0.05 11.18
C GLY A 399 -5.25 1.02 12.37
N ALA A 400 -5.71 0.54 13.53
CA ALA A 400 -6.22 1.41 14.60
C ALA A 400 -5.15 2.34 15.23
N ALA A 401 -3.90 1.87 15.31
CA ALA A 401 -2.79 2.68 15.82
C ALA A 401 -2.41 3.84 14.87
N PHE A 402 -2.55 3.64 13.55
CA PHE A 402 -2.29 4.69 12.56
C PHE A 402 -3.44 5.71 12.53
N ASP A 403 -4.69 5.24 12.58
CA ASP A 403 -5.87 6.11 12.69
C ASP A 403 -5.82 7.02 13.92
N ALA A 404 -5.38 6.49 15.07
CA ALA A 404 -5.18 7.28 16.28
C ALA A 404 -4.10 8.37 16.10
N ARG A 405 -3.02 8.08 15.35
CA ARG A 405 -1.98 9.07 15.02
C ARG A 405 -2.50 10.15 14.06
N VAL A 406 -3.28 9.79 13.04
CA VAL A 406 -3.91 10.76 12.11
C VAL A 406 -4.89 11.67 12.84
N ALA A 407 -5.70 11.12 13.75
CA ALA A 407 -6.60 11.91 14.58
C ALA A 407 -5.84 12.87 15.54
N ALA A 408 -4.67 12.45 16.05
CA ALA A 408 -3.82 13.28 16.90
C ALA A 408 -3.02 14.36 16.13
N ALA A 409 -2.78 14.17 14.84
CA ALA A 409 -1.95 15.08 14.02
C ALA A 409 -2.59 16.46 13.74
N GLY A 410 -3.88 16.65 14.05
CA GLY A 410 -4.56 17.94 13.90
C GLY A 410 -4.76 18.41 12.45
N LEU A 411 -4.78 17.48 11.49
CA LEU A 411 -5.00 17.75 10.07
C LEU A 411 -6.38 18.37 9.81
N SER A 412 -6.49 19.15 8.73
CA SER A 412 -7.80 19.54 8.18
C SER A 412 -8.57 18.30 7.70
N PRO A 413 -9.92 18.29 7.73
CA PRO A 413 -10.71 17.18 7.19
C PRO A 413 -10.34 16.82 5.75
N GLN A 414 -10.01 17.83 4.94
CA GLN A 414 -9.48 17.69 3.59
C GLN A 414 -8.18 16.88 3.56
N ARG A 415 -7.18 17.23 4.39
CA ARG A 415 -5.89 16.53 4.45
C ARG A 415 -6.01 15.13 5.03
N ALA A 416 -6.79 14.95 6.10
CA ALA A 416 -7.04 13.63 6.68
C ALA A 416 -7.69 12.68 5.65
N TRP A 417 -8.65 13.17 4.85
CA TRP A 417 -9.30 12.40 3.80
C TRP A 417 -8.36 12.11 2.60
N MET A 418 -7.59 13.10 2.13
CA MET A 418 -6.62 12.90 1.04
C MET A 418 -5.51 11.93 1.43
N LEU A 419 -5.02 11.99 2.68
CA LEU A 419 -4.07 11.04 3.26
C LEU A 419 -4.66 9.62 3.31
N ALA A 420 -5.91 9.47 3.81
CA ALA A 420 -6.58 8.18 3.85
C ALA A 420 -6.67 7.55 2.44
N GLN A 421 -7.16 8.30 1.45
CA GLN A 421 -7.23 7.83 0.06
C GLN A 421 -5.87 7.43 -0.50
N ALA A 422 -4.83 8.25 -0.27
CA ALA A 422 -3.48 7.96 -0.74
C ALA A 422 -2.90 6.67 -0.14
N VAL A 423 -3.06 6.46 1.17
CA VAL A 423 -2.57 5.25 1.87
C VAL A 423 -3.30 4.00 1.39
N HIS A 424 -4.61 4.08 1.20
CA HIS A 424 -5.43 3.00 0.63
C HIS A 424 -4.96 2.59 -0.78
N SER A 425 -4.76 3.57 -1.67
CA SER A 425 -4.25 3.31 -3.03
C SER A 425 -2.81 2.82 -3.06
N TYR A 426 -1.96 3.26 -2.12
CA TYR A 426 -0.60 2.73 -1.96
C TYR A 426 -0.58 1.24 -1.62
N TYR A 427 -1.34 0.79 -0.61
CA TYR A 427 -1.34 -0.62 -0.24
C TYR A 427 -1.94 -1.51 -1.34
N GLY A 428 -2.89 -1.02 -2.13
CA GLY A 428 -3.42 -1.74 -3.30
C GLY A 428 -2.43 -1.94 -4.44
N SER A 429 -1.35 -1.17 -4.47
CA SER A 429 -0.20 -1.36 -5.36
C SER A 429 0.91 -2.25 -4.77
N SER A 430 0.88 -2.52 -3.46
CA SER A 430 1.98 -3.19 -2.77
C SER A 430 2.03 -4.69 -3.03
N GLU A 431 3.21 -5.19 -3.35
CA GLU A 431 3.49 -6.57 -3.77
C GLU A 431 4.79 -7.06 -3.12
N LEU A 432 4.79 -8.28 -2.58
CA LEU A 432 5.96 -8.86 -1.91
C LEU A 432 6.17 -10.31 -2.36
N LEU A 433 7.28 -10.53 -3.06
CA LEU A 433 7.61 -11.78 -3.73
C LEU A 433 8.89 -12.40 -3.18
N TRP A 434 9.03 -13.73 -3.29
CA TRP A 434 10.28 -14.46 -3.14
C TRP A 434 10.86 -14.75 -4.52
N VAL A 435 12.07 -14.26 -4.80
CA VAL A 435 12.86 -14.59 -5.99
C VAL A 435 13.75 -15.80 -5.65
N HIS A 436 13.51 -16.92 -6.33
CA HIS A 436 14.14 -18.21 -5.99
C HIS A 436 15.45 -18.48 -6.77
N ASP A 437 15.45 -18.19 -8.09
CA ASP A 437 16.49 -18.64 -9.01
C ASP A 437 17.12 -17.46 -9.78
N GLU A 438 17.64 -16.45 -9.07
CA GLU A 438 18.39 -15.38 -9.75
C GLU A 438 19.86 -15.78 -9.98
N ALA A 439 20.22 -15.95 -11.25
CA ALA A 439 21.62 -16.06 -11.65
C ALA A 439 22.40 -14.76 -11.35
N PRO A 440 23.68 -14.83 -10.95
CA PRO A 440 24.51 -13.63 -10.77
C PRO A 440 24.53 -12.77 -12.04
N VAL A 441 24.14 -11.50 -11.89
CA VAL A 441 24.22 -10.51 -12.98
C VAL A 441 25.71 -10.29 -13.28
N ALA A 442 26.11 -10.43 -14.54
CA ALA A 442 27.46 -10.07 -14.97
C ALA A 442 27.68 -8.58 -14.69
N GLY A 443 28.66 -8.26 -13.84
CA GLY A 443 28.86 -6.92 -13.27
C GLY A 443 28.83 -5.84 -14.34
N TRP A 444 27.88 -4.91 -14.18
CA TRP A 444 27.44 -3.87 -15.13
C TRP A 444 28.00 -4.04 -16.54
N GLY A 445 27.33 -4.90 -17.33
CA GLY A 445 27.83 -5.53 -18.56
C GLY A 445 28.31 -4.61 -19.69
N GLY A 446 29.44 -3.95 -19.46
CA GLY A 446 30.15 -3.03 -20.34
C GLY A 446 31.30 -2.42 -19.56
N GLY A 447 32.54 -2.67 -20.00
CA GLY A 447 33.65 -1.82 -19.54
C GLY A 447 33.38 -0.38 -19.98
N ASP A 448 33.83 0.60 -19.19
CA ASP A 448 33.73 2.01 -19.54
C ASP A 448 34.20 2.21 -21.00
N PRO A 449 33.37 2.79 -21.90
CA PRO A 449 33.75 3.03 -23.29
C PRO A 449 35.03 3.87 -23.45
N LEU A 450 35.47 4.55 -22.39
CA LEU A 450 36.69 5.36 -22.31
C LEU A 450 37.81 4.72 -21.45
N GLY A 451 37.60 3.52 -20.89
CA GLY A 451 38.67 2.63 -20.41
C GLY A 451 38.85 2.43 -18.90
N ALA A 452 37.99 2.97 -18.03
CA ALA A 452 38.00 2.60 -16.61
C ALA A 452 37.63 1.12 -16.36
N ALA A 453 38.05 0.59 -15.20
CA ALA A 453 37.74 -0.78 -14.79
C ALA A 453 36.23 -0.96 -14.51
N PRO A 454 35.63 -2.12 -14.84
CA PRO A 454 34.23 -2.38 -14.56
C PRO A 454 33.98 -2.42 -13.05
N TYR A 455 33.00 -1.63 -12.58
CA TYR A 455 32.61 -1.63 -11.17
C TYR A 455 31.79 -2.90 -10.84
N ASN A 456 32.27 -3.66 -9.86
CA ASN A 456 31.61 -4.85 -9.37
C ASN A 456 30.59 -4.47 -8.28
N GLY A 457 29.33 -4.23 -8.67
CA GLY A 457 28.23 -3.97 -7.74
C GLY A 457 27.89 -5.16 -6.81
N PRO A 458 27.02 -4.95 -5.80
CA PRO A 458 26.61 -5.97 -4.82
C PRO A 458 25.88 -7.18 -5.45
N GLY A 459 26.67 -8.13 -5.97
CA GLY A 459 26.19 -9.29 -6.71
C GLY A 459 27.06 -9.71 -7.91
N ALA A 460 28.15 -8.98 -8.18
CA ALA A 460 29.09 -9.22 -9.27
C ALA A 460 29.63 -10.67 -9.34
N PRO A 461 30.05 -11.17 -10.52
CA PRO A 461 30.49 -12.55 -10.72
C PRO A 461 31.66 -12.93 -9.79
N GLY A 462 31.36 -13.77 -8.81
CA GLY A 462 32.24 -14.10 -7.68
C GLY A 462 31.50 -14.04 -6.33
N ALA A 463 30.44 -13.24 -6.24
CA ALA A 463 29.45 -13.36 -5.16
C ALA A 463 28.76 -14.74 -5.25
N ALA A 464 28.56 -15.39 -4.10
CA ALA A 464 27.84 -16.64 -4.03
C ALA A 464 26.36 -16.44 -4.35
N THR A 465 25.74 -17.39 -5.06
CA THR A 465 24.28 -17.48 -5.14
C THR A 465 23.73 -17.60 -3.70
N PRO A 466 22.76 -16.78 -3.28
CA PRO A 466 22.24 -16.85 -1.92
C PRO A 466 21.58 -18.22 -1.68
N ALA A 467 21.81 -18.80 -0.50
CA ALA A 467 21.30 -20.11 -0.13
C ALA A 467 19.78 -20.14 0.17
N HIS A 468 19.14 -18.97 0.12
CA HIS A 468 17.74 -18.74 0.41
C HIS A 468 17.14 -17.77 -0.63
N PRO A 469 15.82 -17.80 -0.87
CA PRO A 469 15.17 -16.85 -1.77
C PRO A 469 15.39 -15.40 -1.31
N ILE A 470 15.52 -14.47 -2.26
CA ILE A 470 15.64 -13.04 -1.97
C ILE A 470 14.24 -12.44 -1.95
N PRO A 471 13.85 -11.62 -0.96
CA PRO A 471 12.58 -10.91 -1.03
C PRO A 471 12.66 -9.81 -2.09
N PHE A 472 11.53 -9.54 -2.73
CA PHE A 472 11.35 -8.47 -3.71
C PHE A 472 10.07 -7.72 -3.35
N TRP A 473 10.24 -6.60 -2.67
CA TRP A 473 9.20 -5.60 -2.43
C TRP A 473 9.01 -4.78 -3.70
N ILE A 474 7.75 -4.63 -4.11
CA ILE A 474 7.34 -3.92 -5.31
C ILE A 474 6.16 -3.02 -4.97
N ILE A 475 6.25 -1.73 -5.33
CA ILE A 475 5.09 -0.86 -5.48
C ILE A 475 4.77 -0.76 -6.98
N ASN A 476 3.60 -1.25 -7.37
CA ASN A 476 3.13 -1.22 -8.76
C ASN A 476 2.52 0.15 -9.11
N GLU A 477 2.86 0.70 -10.26
CA GLU A 477 2.50 2.06 -10.69
C GLU A 477 1.03 2.19 -11.18
N GLY A 478 0.07 1.94 -10.28
CA GLY A 478 -1.37 2.08 -10.48
C GLY A 478 -1.89 1.51 -11.81
N GLU A 479 -2.53 2.35 -12.63
CA GLU A 479 -3.04 1.94 -13.95
C GLU A 479 -1.98 1.40 -14.92
N TYR A 480 -0.72 1.88 -14.83
CA TYR A 480 0.37 1.46 -15.70
C TYR A 480 1.01 0.15 -15.22
N ARG A 481 1.01 -0.08 -13.89
CA ARG A 481 1.60 -1.24 -13.21
C ARG A 481 3.10 -1.44 -13.50
N MET A 482 3.84 -0.36 -13.73
CA MET A 482 5.31 -0.44 -13.76
C MET A 482 5.81 -0.75 -12.34
N MET A 483 6.86 -1.57 -12.23
CA MET A 483 7.25 -2.23 -10.98
C MET A 483 8.41 -1.46 -10.36
N ASN A 484 8.21 -0.85 -9.18
CA ASN A 484 9.17 0.09 -8.57
C ASN A 484 9.63 1.15 -9.58
N THR A 485 8.68 1.97 -10.04
CA THR A 485 9.02 3.21 -10.74
C THR A 485 9.76 4.13 -9.75
N PHE A 486 11.01 4.50 -10.05
CA PHE A 486 11.97 4.87 -9.01
C PHE A 486 11.82 6.33 -8.52
N ASP A 487 11.30 7.21 -9.37
CA ASP A 487 10.84 8.54 -8.96
C ASP A 487 9.55 8.46 -8.11
N LEU A 488 8.75 7.39 -8.20
CA LEU A 488 7.67 7.11 -7.24
C LEU A 488 8.24 6.65 -5.89
N THR A 489 9.19 5.70 -5.89
CA THR A 489 9.91 5.29 -4.67
C THR A 489 10.48 6.51 -3.94
N ALA A 490 11.05 7.48 -4.66
CA ALA A 490 11.59 8.72 -4.11
C ALA A 490 10.55 9.57 -3.36
N ASP A 491 9.28 9.56 -3.78
CA ASP A 491 8.17 10.24 -3.11
C ASP A 491 7.52 9.39 -2.00
N GLN A 492 7.54 8.07 -2.16
CA GLN A 492 7.01 7.08 -1.21
C GLN A 492 7.94 6.86 -0.01
N LEU A 493 9.22 7.19 -0.18
CA LEU A 493 10.31 7.14 0.80
C LEU A 493 9.89 7.54 2.22
N PHE A 494 9.14 8.64 2.38
CA PHE A 494 8.75 9.15 3.70
C PHE A 494 7.77 8.22 4.42
N PHE A 495 6.86 7.58 3.68
CA PHE A 495 5.89 6.62 4.20
C PHE A 495 6.55 5.28 4.52
N GLU A 496 7.43 4.81 3.63
CA GLU A 496 8.19 3.57 3.83
C GLU A 496 9.20 3.68 4.98
N LEU A 497 9.94 4.79 5.08
CA LEU A 497 10.85 5.03 6.21
C LEU A 497 10.09 5.22 7.51
N GLU A 498 8.83 5.66 7.52
CA GLU A 498 8.05 5.70 8.76
C GLU A 498 7.74 4.28 9.24
N LEU A 499 7.05 3.48 8.41
CA LEU A 499 6.45 2.20 8.80
C LEU A 499 7.38 0.99 8.61
N ASN A 500 8.10 0.90 7.50
CA ASN A 500 8.73 -0.32 6.99
C ASN A 500 10.17 -0.14 6.46
N PRO A 501 11.14 0.52 7.12
CA PRO A 501 12.45 0.88 6.50
C PRO A 501 13.21 -0.21 5.71
N TRP A 502 12.97 -1.49 5.98
CA TRP A 502 13.56 -2.60 5.22
C TRP A 502 13.09 -2.68 3.75
N THR A 503 11.94 -2.10 3.40
CA THR A 503 11.42 -2.06 2.02
C THR A 503 12.28 -1.16 1.13
N VAL A 504 12.55 0.08 1.56
CA VAL A 504 13.52 1.00 0.94
C VAL A 504 14.90 0.34 0.78
N ARG A 505 15.37 -0.42 1.78
CA ARG A 505 16.62 -1.21 1.68
C ARG A 505 16.55 -2.24 0.56
N ASN A 506 15.40 -2.87 0.36
CA ASN A 506 15.19 -3.89 -0.66
C ASN A 506 15.11 -3.30 -2.06
N GLU A 507 14.41 -2.18 -2.25
CA GLU A 507 14.40 -1.44 -3.52
C GLU A 507 15.81 -0.99 -3.90
N LEU A 508 16.52 -0.28 -3.00
CA LEU A 508 17.89 0.18 -3.19
C LEU A 508 18.85 -0.96 -3.53
N PHE A 509 18.67 -2.13 -2.91
CA PHE A 509 19.40 -3.35 -3.23
C PHE A 509 19.09 -3.85 -4.65
N TRP A 510 17.82 -3.93 -5.06
CA TRP A 510 17.45 -4.40 -6.41
C TRP A 510 17.91 -3.44 -7.50
N PHE A 511 17.83 -2.12 -7.27
CA PHE A 511 18.47 -1.11 -8.12
C PHE A 511 19.99 -1.30 -8.18
N GLY A 512 20.66 -1.31 -7.02
CA GLY A 512 22.11 -1.46 -6.90
C GLY A 512 22.68 -2.83 -7.33
N ARG A 513 21.83 -3.83 -7.59
CA ARG A 513 22.21 -5.19 -8.01
C ARG A 513 21.91 -5.49 -9.47
N ARG A 514 20.76 -5.03 -9.97
CA ARG A 514 20.19 -5.47 -11.26
C ARG A 514 19.75 -4.32 -12.15
N TYR A 515 19.20 -3.26 -11.57
CA TYR A 515 18.54 -2.17 -12.31
C TYR A 515 19.36 -0.87 -12.33
N ALA A 516 20.69 -1.00 -12.33
CA ALA A 516 21.63 0.08 -12.64
C ALA A 516 22.35 -0.16 -13.98
N TYR A 517 22.97 0.89 -14.50
CA TYR A 517 23.81 0.86 -15.69
C TYR A 517 24.87 1.96 -15.65
N VAL A 518 25.84 1.88 -16.56
CA VAL A 518 26.83 2.94 -16.81
C VAL A 518 26.60 3.50 -18.22
N ASP A 519 26.80 4.81 -18.39
CA ASP A 519 26.62 5.52 -19.66
C ASP A 519 27.83 6.41 -20.04
N CYS A 520 27.78 6.95 -21.25
CA CYS A 520 28.52 8.16 -21.62
C CYS A 520 27.55 9.35 -21.65
N LEU A 521 28.10 10.56 -21.79
CA LEU A 521 27.34 11.80 -21.86
C LEU A 521 27.63 12.56 -23.15
N HIS A 522 26.71 13.41 -23.60
CA HIS A 522 26.94 14.36 -24.68
C HIS A 522 26.31 15.73 -24.38
N PHE A 523 26.86 16.79 -25.00
CA PHE A 523 26.21 18.09 -25.00
C PHE A 523 25.01 18.12 -25.96
N PRO A 524 24.05 19.05 -25.79
CA PRO A 524 22.93 19.22 -26.71
C PRO A 524 23.39 19.50 -28.15
N GLY A 525 23.04 18.61 -29.08
CA GLY A 525 23.42 18.72 -30.49
C GLY A 525 24.88 18.33 -30.82
N ASP A 526 25.67 17.88 -29.83
CA ASP A 526 26.98 17.27 -30.05
C ASP A 526 26.87 15.73 -30.05
N THR A 527 27.80 15.06 -30.73
CA THR A 527 27.98 13.60 -30.70
C THR A 527 29.26 13.16 -29.98
N THR A 528 30.06 14.13 -29.53
CA THR A 528 31.27 13.91 -28.72
C THR A 528 30.88 13.28 -27.38
N LYS A 529 31.38 12.06 -27.14
CA LYS A 529 31.14 11.35 -25.89
C LYS A 529 32.10 11.80 -24.80
N HIS A 530 31.54 12.24 -23.69
CA HIS A 530 32.22 12.49 -22.43
C HIS A 530 31.97 11.32 -21.46
N ARG A 531 32.84 11.18 -20.45
CA ARG A 531 32.71 10.15 -19.41
C ARG A 531 31.46 10.43 -18.58
N GLY A 532 30.55 9.47 -18.51
CA GLY A 532 29.37 9.52 -17.63
C GLY A 532 29.65 8.91 -16.28
N GLY A 533 28.79 7.99 -15.85
CA GLY A 533 28.96 7.24 -14.62
C GLY A 533 27.82 6.24 -14.41
N ILE A 534 27.69 5.72 -13.19
CA ILE A 534 26.54 4.87 -12.85
C ILE A 534 25.25 5.68 -12.81
N THR A 535 24.13 5.05 -13.11
CA THR A 535 22.77 5.50 -12.80
C THR A 535 21.81 4.30 -12.80
N PHE A 536 20.53 4.54 -12.53
CA PHE A 536 19.49 3.55 -12.33
C PHE A 536 18.41 3.67 -13.42
N THR A 537 17.64 2.60 -13.61
CA THR A 537 16.53 2.59 -14.59
C THR A 537 15.26 3.15 -13.97
N HIS A 538 14.40 3.73 -14.82
CA HIS A 538 13.09 4.25 -14.42
C HIS A 538 12.26 3.25 -13.62
N ASP A 539 12.23 1.98 -14.07
CA ASP A 539 11.47 0.90 -13.45
C ASP A 539 12.24 -0.43 -13.45
N MET A 540 11.70 -1.42 -12.74
CA MET A 540 12.19 -2.81 -12.69
C MET A 540 11.38 -3.79 -13.56
N GLY A 541 10.37 -3.33 -14.33
CA GLY A 541 9.40 -4.19 -15.00
C GLY A 541 8.00 -3.59 -15.13
N VAL A 542 7.06 -4.36 -15.65
CA VAL A 542 5.63 -3.98 -15.71
C VAL A 542 4.71 -5.19 -15.64
N ALA A 543 3.61 -5.08 -14.88
CA ALA A 543 2.53 -6.06 -14.82
C ALA A 543 3.05 -7.51 -14.65
N ASN A 544 3.93 -7.69 -13.66
CA ASN A 544 4.58 -8.95 -13.30
C ASN A 544 5.51 -9.51 -14.40
N HIS A 545 6.04 -8.65 -15.27
CA HIS A 545 7.17 -8.91 -16.17
C HIS A 545 8.41 -8.11 -15.73
N CYS A 546 9.33 -8.75 -15.02
CA CYS A 546 10.57 -8.13 -14.56
C CYS A 546 11.51 -7.86 -15.75
N ALA A 547 12.07 -6.65 -15.80
CA ALA A 547 12.87 -6.21 -16.93
C ALA A 547 14.26 -6.89 -17.00
N PRO A 548 14.92 -6.88 -18.19
CA PRO A 548 16.31 -7.31 -18.32
C PRO A 548 17.26 -6.44 -17.47
N PRO A 549 18.39 -6.98 -16.96
CA PRO A 549 19.34 -6.19 -16.17
C PRO A 549 19.81 -4.91 -16.88
N GLY A 550 19.87 -3.81 -16.13
CA GLY A 550 20.24 -2.49 -16.62
C GLY A 550 19.27 -1.87 -17.64
N ARG A 551 18.02 -2.32 -17.69
CA ARG A 551 16.93 -1.72 -18.49
C ARG A 551 15.62 -1.65 -17.70
N SER A 552 14.91 -0.54 -17.87
CA SER A 552 13.47 -0.37 -17.61
C SER A 552 12.62 -1.02 -18.71
N VAL A 553 11.30 -0.99 -18.56
CA VAL A 553 10.35 -1.14 -19.68
C VAL A 553 9.93 0.20 -20.30
N TYR A 554 10.04 1.31 -19.56
CA TYR A 554 9.60 2.64 -19.98
C TYR A 554 10.55 3.34 -20.96
N GLU A 555 11.84 3.43 -20.59
CA GLU A 555 12.80 4.32 -21.25
C GLU A 555 13.21 3.86 -22.67
N LYS A 556 13.25 4.82 -23.61
CA LYS A 556 13.57 4.62 -25.02
C LYS A 556 14.49 5.70 -25.56
N ALA A 557 15.46 5.28 -26.38
CA ALA A 557 16.35 6.15 -27.14
C ALA A 557 15.64 6.97 -28.23
N GLY A 558 16.19 8.13 -28.58
CA GLY A 558 15.76 8.98 -29.69
C GLY A 558 14.58 9.91 -29.40
N LEU A 559 14.32 10.23 -28.13
CA LEU A 559 13.18 11.04 -27.67
C LEU A 559 13.62 12.28 -26.86
N HIS A 560 12.72 13.25 -26.71
CA HIS A 560 12.93 14.52 -25.98
C HIS A 560 11.77 14.86 -25.00
N GLY A 561 10.99 13.84 -24.62
CA GLY A 561 9.78 13.93 -23.81
C GLY A 561 9.37 12.52 -23.35
N CYS A 562 8.17 12.35 -22.79
CA CYS A 562 7.55 11.07 -22.40
C CYS A 562 8.12 9.82 -23.14
N PHE A 563 8.55 8.83 -22.35
CA PHE A 563 9.34 7.65 -22.71
C PHE A 563 10.83 7.88 -23.05
N SER A 564 11.41 9.06 -22.87
CA SER A 564 12.88 9.22 -22.88
C SER A 564 13.52 8.66 -21.60
N HIS A 565 14.85 8.69 -21.52
CA HIS A 565 15.61 8.26 -20.34
C HIS A 565 15.55 9.27 -19.19
N MET A 566 15.59 8.77 -17.94
CA MET A 566 15.57 9.57 -16.70
C MET A 566 16.92 9.53 -15.95
N SER A 567 18.04 9.43 -16.69
CA SER A 567 19.35 9.04 -16.17
C SER A 567 19.94 9.94 -15.07
N HIS A 568 19.62 11.23 -14.99
CA HIS A 568 20.04 12.10 -13.89
C HIS A 568 19.02 12.14 -12.75
N GLU A 569 17.73 12.08 -13.07
CA GLU A 569 16.63 11.99 -12.10
C GLU A 569 16.81 10.75 -11.21
N GLU A 570 17.02 9.57 -11.80
CA GLU A 570 17.15 8.32 -11.03
C GLU A 570 18.47 8.18 -10.26
N LEU A 571 19.54 8.83 -10.74
CA LEU A 571 20.80 8.95 -10.01
C LEU A 571 20.62 9.75 -8.71
N VAL A 572 19.83 10.83 -8.77
CA VAL A 572 19.52 11.70 -7.63
C VAL A 572 18.51 11.02 -6.70
N ASN A 573 17.53 10.30 -7.24
CA ASN A 573 16.57 9.51 -6.46
C ASN A 573 17.28 8.43 -5.63
N TRP A 574 18.20 7.65 -6.22
CA TRP A 574 18.99 6.67 -5.45
C TRP A 574 19.74 7.32 -4.30
N ALA A 575 20.44 8.42 -4.56
CA ALA A 575 21.21 9.13 -3.54
C ALA A 575 20.32 9.67 -2.41
N MET A 576 19.15 10.23 -2.74
CA MET A 576 18.17 10.72 -1.77
C MET A 576 17.60 9.59 -0.89
N CYS A 577 17.17 8.48 -1.51
CA CYS A 577 16.63 7.32 -0.82
C CYS A 577 17.67 6.65 0.07
N ALA A 578 18.91 6.49 -0.42
CA ALA A 578 20.03 5.92 0.34
C ALA A 578 20.42 6.80 1.54
N LEU A 579 20.42 8.12 1.40
CA LEU A 579 20.64 9.06 2.51
C LEU A 579 19.50 8.99 3.55
N GLY A 580 18.25 8.96 3.10
CA GLY A 580 17.08 8.85 3.99
C GLY A 580 17.08 7.56 4.80
N TYR A 581 17.37 6.43 4.13
CA TYR A 581 17.52 5.13 4.78
C TYR A 581 18.67 5.11 5.79
N GLU A 582 19.85 5.63 5.44
CA GLU A 582 21.00 5.76 6.36
C GLU A 582 20.60 6.48 7.64
N HIS A 583 19.98 7.66 7.49
CA HIS A 583 19.58 8.47 8.63
C HIS A 583 18.54 7.75 9.50
N ARG A 584 17.50 7.17 8.88
CA ARG A 584 16.41 6.49 9.57
C ARG A 584 16.88 5.27 10.35
N VAL A 585 17.80 4.48 9.78
CA VAL A 585 18.35 3.29 10.45
C VAL A 585 19.41 3.67 11.48
N ARG A 586 20.25 4.70 11.25
CA ARG A 586 21.20 5.20 12.25
C ARG A 586 20.50 5.74 13.50
N GLY A 587 19.31 6.32 13.35
CA GLY A 587 18.45 6.72 14.47
C GLY A 587 17.85 5.55 15.26
N ALA A 588 17.78 4.34 14.70
CA ALA A 588 17.20 3.15 15.33
C ALA A 588 18.25 2.14 15.85
N SER A 589 19.31 1.90 15.06
CA SER A 589 20.41 1.00 15.41
C SER A 589 21.69 1.44 14.68
N ALA A 590 22.59 2.09 15.41
CA ALA A 590 23.88 2.52 14.89
C ALA A 590 24.70 1.34 14.31
N ALA A 591 24.62 0.16 14.92
CA ALA A 591 25.33 -1.03 14.43
C ALA A 591 24.80 -1.51 13.06
N ALA A 592 23.48 -1.49 12.86
CA ALA A 592 22.87 -1.85 11.57
C ALA A 592 23.21 -0.82 10.50
N ALA A 593 23.17 0.48 10.84
CA ALA A 593 23.56 1.56 9.93
C ALA A 593 25.03 1.47 9.51
N THR A 594 25.95 1.27 10.45
CA THR A 594 27.38 1.08 10.13
C THR A 594 27.61 -0.16 9.25
N ALA A 595 26.91 -1.27 9.52
CA ALA A 595 27.05 -2.50 8.72
C ALA A 595 26.55 -2.32 7.27
N TRP A 596 25.39 -1.68 7.08
CA TRP A 596 24.86 -1.38 5.74
C TRP A 596 25.70 -0.34 5.01
N LEU A 597 26.06 0.76 5.67
CA LEU A 597 26.85 1.83 5.06
C LEU A 597 28.25 1.37 4.68
N ALA A 598 28.86 0.44 5.43
CA ALA A 598 30.15 -0.15 5.05
C ALA A 598 30.07 -0.97 3.74
N ALA A 599 28.89 -1.50 3.38
CA ALA A 599 28.66 -2.17 2.10
C ALA A 599 28.33 -1.18 0.97
N GLU A 600 27.53 -0.15 1.23
CA GLU A 600 27.06 0.81 0.21
C GLU A 600 27.95 2.06 0.02
N MET A 601 28.93 2.32 0.89
CA MET A 601 29.87 3.45 0.74
C MET A 601 30.54 3.51 -0.64
N PRO A 602 31.02 2.39 -1.26
CA PRO A 602 31.56 2.44 -2.62
C PRO A 602 30.53 2.86 -3.68
N MET A 603 29.23 2.60 -3.46
CA MET A 603 28.15 3.07 -4.32
C MET A 603 27.98 4.58 -4.20
N PHE A 604 27.97 5.14 -2.99
CA PHE A 604 27.96 6.60 -2.79
C PHE A 604 29.16 7.30 -3.47
N GLU A 605 30.35 6.69 -3.42
CA GLU A 605 31.57 7.23 -4.06
C GLU A 605 31.44 7.30 -5.60
N ILE A 606 30.92 6.26 -6.26
CA ILE A 606 30.70 6.30 -7.73
C ILE A 606 29.46 7.09 -8.17
N VAL A 607 28.44 7.20 -7.31
CA VAL A 607 27.28 8.07 -7.53
C VAL A 607 27.70 9.54 -7.52
N LEU A 608 28.60 9.94 -6.61
CA LEU A 608 29.19 11.28 -6.64
C LEU A 608 29.96 11.54 -7.94
N GLU A 609 30.75 10.58 -8.41
CA GLU A 609 31.48 10.72 -9.68
C GLU A 609 30.53 10.93 -10.87
N SER A 610 29.42 10.17 -10.94
CA SER A 610 28.40 10.33 -11.97
C SER A 610 27.71 11.70 -11.92
N LEU A 611 27.33 12.16 -10.72
CA LEU A 611 26.69 13.46 -10.52
C LEU A 611 27.56 14.63 -11.03
N VAL A 612 28.86 14.64 -10.70
CA VAL A 612 29.76 15.73 -11.10
C VAL A 612 30.18 15.64 -12.57
N ASN A 613 30.11 14.47 -13.20
CA ASN A 613 30.38 14.32 -14.63
C ASN A 613 29.21 14.82 -15.49
N ARG A 614 27.97 14.67 -15.00
CA ARG A 614 26.74 15.20 -15.63
C ARG A 614 26.57 16.72 -15.50
N ASP A 615 27.25 17.33 -14.55
CA ASP A 615 27.45 18.79 -14.48
C ASP A 615 28.32 19.24 -15.66
N HIS A 616 29.62 18.96 -15.64
CA HIS A 616 30.52 19.31 -16.74
C HIS A 616 31.79 18.43 -16.77
N PRO A 617 32.30 18.02 -17.96
CA PRO A 617 33.50 17.20 -18.07
C PRO A 617 34.81 17.90 -17.67
N ASP A 618 34.90 19.22 -17.85
CA ASP A 618 35.98 20.05 -17.29
C ASP A 618 35.57 20.58 -15.89
N PRO A 619 36.27 20.20 -14.80
CA PRO A 619 35.97 20.65 -13.45
C PRO A 619 36.07 22.16 -13.21
N ALA A 620 36.74 22.93 -14.08
CA ALA A 620 36.85 24.38 -13.99
C ALA A 620 35.58 25.12 -14.49
N GLN A 621 34.80 24.49 -15.36
CA GLN A 621 33.57 25.03 -15.94
C GLN A 621 32.29 24.55 -15.23
N ARG A 622 32.41 23.58 -14.31
CA ARG A 622 31.31 23.07 -13.47
C ARG A 622 30.62 24.17 -12.66
N ASP A 623 29.29 24.20 -12.68
CA ASP A 623 28.45 25.19 -11.99
C ASP A 623 27.39 24.58 -11.05
N GLY A 624 27.42 23.27 -10.85
CA GLY A 624 26.54 22.52 -9.96
C GLY A 624 25.20 22.09 -10.59
N VAL A 625 24.96 22.39 -11.87
CA VAL A 625 23.73 22.06 -12.61
C VAL A 625 24.03 21.05 -13.73
N MET A 626 23.10 20.12 -14.00
CA MET A 626 23.20 19.16 -15.09
C MET A 626 23.24 19.86 -16.47
N SER A 627 24.36 19.75 -17.19
CA SER A 627 24.51 20.34 -18.54
C SER A 627 24.64 19.32 -19.68
N LEU A 628 24.75 18.02 -19.38
CA LEU A 628 24.90 16.95 -20.38
C LEU A 628 23.83 15.87 -20.25
N ASP A 629 23.42 15.33 -21.40
CA ASP A 629 22.41 14.27 -21.54
C ASP A 629 23.10 12.89 -21.75
N SER A 630 22.50 11.81 -21.23
CA SER A 630 22.97 10.42 -21.37
C SER A 630 22.98 9.94 -22.82
N ASP A 631 24.05 9.24 -23.22
CA ASP A 631 24.17 8.66 -24.56
C ASP A 631 23.15 7.55 -24.86
N ARG A 632 22.43 7.06 -23.84
CA ARG A 632 21.21 6.26 -24.01
C ARG A 632 20.09 7.00 -24.72
N CYS A 633 20.02 8.33 -24.60
CA CYS A 633 19.09 9.16 -25.36
C CYS A 633 19.40 9.13 -26.87
N ALA A 634 20.63 8.74 -27.28
CA ALA A 634 21.05 8.57 -28.67
C ALA A 634 20.77 9.78 -29.59
N GLY A 635 21.09 10.99 -29.11
CA GLY A 635 20.78 12.26 -29.79
C GLY A 635 19.41 12.85 -29.44
N GLY A 636 18.61 12.14 -28.63
CA GLY A 636 17.52 12.69 -27.84
C GLY A 636 18.02 13.56 -26.68
N SER A 637 17.20 13.72 -25.64
CA SER A 637 17.58 14.33 -24.36
C SER A 637 16.84 13.69 -23.19
N GLU A 638 17.43 13.78 -22.00
CA GLU A 638 16.86 13.23 -20.77
C GLU A 638 15.61 14.00 -20.31
N ILE A 639 14.72 13.28 -19.65
CA ILE A 639 13.53 13.84 -18.99
C ILE A 639 13.57 13.64 -17.48
N THR A 640 12.75 14.40 -16.77
CA THR A 640 12.48 14.15 -15.35
C THR A 640 11.26 13.26 -15.16
N THR A 641 10.96 12.94 -13.90
CA THR A 641 9.68 12.41 -13.42
C THR A 641 8.44 13.04 -14.08
N TYR A 642 8.48 14.33 -14.42
CA TYR A 642 7.36 15.10 -14.98
C TYR A 642 7.18 14.84 -16.50
N ASP A 643 7.09 13.58 -16.89
CA ASP A 643 7.24 13.09 -18.27
C ASP A 643 6.25 13.65 -19.31
N SER A 644 5.03 13.95 -18.86
CA SER A 644 3.90 14.41 -19.66
C SER A 644 3.73 15.93 -19.65
N LEU A 645 4.63 16.65 -18.98
CA LEU A 645 4.65 18.11 -18.93
C LEU A 645 5.36 18.70 -20.16
N ASP A 646 5.25 20.01 -20.32
CA ASP A 646 6.12 20.75 -21.23
C ASP A 646 7.56 20.84 -20.66
N VAL A 647 8.47 21.39 -21.47
CA VAL A 647 9.90 21.55 -21.16
C VAL A 647 10.18 22.09 -19.75
N SER A 648 9.27 22.92 -19.20
CA SER A 648 9.40 23.54 -17.88
C SER A 648 9.63 22.56 -16.72
N LEU A 649 9.09 21.35 -16.82
CA LEU A 649 9.33 20.28 -15.86
C LEU A 649 9.85 19.02 -16.57
N GLY A 650 9.41 18.76 -17.80
CA GLY A 650 9.75 17.55 -18.54
C GLY A 650 11.24 17.40 -18.90
N GLN A 651 11.97 18.47 -19.24
CA GLN A 651 13.41 18.37 -19.56
C GLN A 651 14.23 18.24 -18.27
N ALA A 652 15.20 17.30 -18.21
CA ALA A 652 16.10 17.16 -17.06
C ALA A 652 17.27 18.16 -17.08
N ARG A 653 17.97 18.27 -18.22
CA ARG A 653 19.12 19.19 -18.39
C ARG A 653 18.72 20.63 -18.07
N ASN A 654 19.57 21.32 -17.32
CA ASN A 654 19.41 22.69 -16.84
C ASN A 654 18.15 22.94 -15.97
N ASN A 655 17.41 21.92 -15.54
CA ASN A 655 16.13 22.12 -14.87
C ASN A 655 16.29 22.61 -13.42
N LEU A 656 15.56 23.67 -13.05
CA LEU A 656 15.59 24.26 -11.70
C LEU A 656 15.12 23.29 -10.60
N TYR A 657 14.07 22.49 -10.87
CA TYR A 657 13.58 21.49 -9.91
C TYR A 657 14.67 20.45 -9.64
N LEU A 658 15.25 19.88 -10.70
CA LEU A 658 16.28 18.86 -10.58
C LEU A 658 17.56 19.44 -9.97
N ALA A 659 17.97 20.66 -10.33
CA ALA A 659 19.14 21.34 -9.75
C ALA A 659 19.03 21.51 -8.21
N VAL A 660 17.85 21.87 -7.70
CA VAL A 660 17.61 21.97 -6.24
C VAL A 660 17.59 20.58 -5.58
N LYS A 661 17.12 19.55 -6.30
CA LYS A 661 17.20 18.14 -5.86
C LYS A 661 18.66 17.65 -5.77
N CYS A 662 19.48 17.96 -6.78
CA CYS A 662 20.93 17.70 -6.78
C CYS A 662 21.63 18.45 -5.64
N TRP A 663 21.28 19.73 -5.40
CA TRP A 663 21.79 20.49 -4.25
C TRP A 663 21.47 19.80 -2.92
N GLY A 664 20.23 19.35 -2.71
CA GLY A 664 19.81 18.65 -1.49
C GLY A 664 20.59 17.34 -1.26
N VAL A 665 20.85 16.60 -2.34
CA VAL A 665 21.69 15.41 -2.34
C VAL A 665 23.16 15.74 -2.04
N TYR A 666 23.76 16.74 -2.69
CA TYR A 666 25.14 17.17 -2.41
C TYR A 666 25.30 17.58 -0.94
N VAL A 667 24.33 18.30 -0.35
CA VAL A 667 24.33 18.68 1.07
C VAL A 667 24.30 17.44 1.98
N GLY A 668 23.44 16.46 1.70
CA GLY A 668 23.39 15.21 2.47
C GLY A 668 24.66 14.36 2.33
N MET A 669 25.16 14.19 1.10
CA MET A 669 26.39 13.45 0.81
C MET A 669 27.63 14.12 1.43
N GLN A 670 27.69 15.46 1.48
CA GLN A 670 28.75 16.18 2.21
C GLN A 670 28.80 15.72 3.67
N ALA A 671 27.69 15.81 4.40
CA ALA A 671 27.64 15.45 5.82
C ALA A 671 27.93 13.95 6.06
N LEU A 672 27.50 13.07 5.15
CA LEU A 672 27.84 11.66 5.17
C LEU A 672 29.35 11.45 5.02
N PHE A 673 29.97 12.04 3.98
CA PHE A 673 31.40 11.87 3.71
C PHE A 673 32.30 12.52 4.77
N GLU A 674 31.91 13.66 5.36
CA GLU A 674 32.65 14.26 6.48
C GLU A 674 32.67 13.33 7.70
N ARG A 675 31.53 12.72 8.03
CA ARG A 675 31.38 11.78 9.15
C ARG A 675 32.19 10.49 8.95
N GLU A 676 32.23 9.97 7.73
CA GLU A 676 32.95 8.73 7.37
C GLU A 676 34.41 8.97 6.89
N GLY A 677 34.97 10.16 7.20
CA GLY A 677 36.38 10.51 6.98
C GLY A 677 36.79 10.72 5.51
N ARG A 678 35.83 10.80 4.58
CA ARG A 678 36.04 10.92 3.13
C ARG A 678 36.23 12.38 2.71
N ALA A 679 37.28 13.01 3.21
CA ALA A 679 37.51 14.45 3.11
C ALA A 679 37.43 15.02 1.67
N ASP A 680 37.90 14.31 0.65
CA ASP A 680 37.87 14.81 -0.75
C ASP A 680 36.50 14.64 -1.42
N HIS A 681 35.76 13.57 -1.11
CA HIS A 681 34.37 13.42 -1.55
C HIS A 681 33.49 14.48 -0.88
N ALA A 682 33.65 14.70 0.43
CA ALA A 682 33.00 15.78 1.17
C ALA A 682 33.28 17.17 0.59
N ARG A 683 34.56 17.49 0.33
CA ARG A 683 34.99 18.73 -0.31
C ARG A 683 34.29 18.94 -1.66
N THR A 684 34.25 17.90 -2.48
CA THR A 684 33.60 17.90 -3.80
C THR A 684 32.10 18.19 -3.67
N CYS A 685 31.38 17.50 -2.78
CA CYS A 685 29.97 17.79 -2.50
C CYS A 685 29.75 19.25 -2.05
N ALA A 686 30.60 19.75 -1.15
CA ALA A 686 30.49 21.11 -0.62
C ALA A 686 30.75 22.19 -1.70
N ASP A 687 31.69 21.96 -2.61
CA ASP A 687 31.95 22.85 -3.74
C ASP A 687 30.79 22.83 -4.75
N GLN A 688 30.23 21.65 -5.06
CA GLN A 688 29.08 21.53 -5.97
C GLN A 688 27.80 22.15 -5.38
N ALA A 689 27.53 21.96 -4.09
CA ALA A 689 26.40 22.60 -3.40
C ALA A 689 26.53 24.13 -3.37
N ARG A 690 27.74 24.66 -3.16
CA ARG A 690 28.03 26.11 -3.25
C ARG A 690 27.85 26.65 -4.67
N ARG A 691 28.31 25.91 -5.68
CA ARG A 691 28.16 26.27 -7.10
C ARG A 691 26.69 26.34 -7.49
N CYS A 692 25.93 25.26 -7.28
CA CYS A 692 24.49 25.21 -7.58
C CYS A 692 23.72 26.34 -6.84
N THR A 693 24.05 26.60 -5.57
CA THR A 693 23.51 27.73 -4.80
C THR A 693 23.75 29.08 -5.49
N ALA A 694 24.96 29.33 -5.99
CA ALA A 694 25.31 30.57 -6.68
C ALA A 694 24.62 30.68 -8.05
N THR A 695 24.59 29.60 -8.83
CA THR A 695 23.98 29.52 -10.16
C THR A 695 22.48 29.78 -10.10
N ILE A 696 21.75 29.14 -9.17
CA ILE A 696 20.32 29.37 -8.98
C ILE A 696 20.05 30.78 -8.45
N ALA A 697 20.81 31.26 -7.45
CA ALA A 697 20.61 32.60 -6.91
C ALA A 697 20.88 33.72 -7.95
N ALA A 698 21.81 33.50 -8.89
CA ALA A 698 22.09 34.41 -9.99
C ALA A 698 21.04 34.39 -11.11
N ALA A 699 20.21 33.35 -11.19
CA ALA A 699 19.14 33.21 -12.20
C ALA A 699 17.83 33.93 -11.84
N ALA A 700 17.78 34.66 -10.72
CA ALA A 700 16.57 35.37 -10.29
C ALA A 700 16.24 36.57 -11.19
N ASP A 701 15.08 36.54 -11.83
CA ASP A 701 14.61 37.60 -12.72
C ASP A 701 14.05 38.78 -11.92
N GLU A 702 14.92 39.75 -11.60
CA GLU A 702 14.55 40.98 -10.89
C GLU A 702 13.39 41.76 -11.53
N ALA A 703 13.20 41.65 -12.85
CA ALA A 703 12.09 42.30 -13.56
C ALA A 703 10.77 41.52 -13.44
N GLN A 704 10.80 40.26 -13.02
CA GLN A 704 9.65 39.40 -12.72
C GLN A 704 9.60 39.06 -11.22
N GLU A 705 9.72 40.09 -10.37
CA GLU A 705 9.70 39.98 -8.89
C GLU A 705 10.78 39.08 -8.26
N GLY A 706 11.76 38.60 -9.03
CA GLY A 706 12.74 37.59 -8.63
C GLY A 706 12.25 36.15 -8.75
N MET A 707 11.28 35.89 -9.65
CA MET A 707 10.99 34.54 -10.10
C MET A 707 12.23 33.91 -10.78
N LEU A 708 12.46 32.63 -10.53
CA LEU A 708 13.47 31.83 -11.20
C LEU A 708 12.87 31.19 -12.47
N PRO A 709 13.62 31.11 -13.59
CA PRO A 709 13.17 30.40 -14.78
C PRO A 709 13.16 28.88 -14.53
N ALA A 710 12.20 28.18 -15.13
CA ALA A 710 12.05 26.73 -14.93
C ALA A 710 13.24 25.92 -15.46
N ILE A 711 13.86 26.39 -16.56
CA ILE A 711 15.14 25.92 -17.07
C ILE A 711 16.15 27.05 -16.93
N LEU A 712 17.30 26.76 -16.34
CA LEU A 712 18.43 27.68 -16.17
C LEU A 712 19.19 27.83 -17.50
N HIS A 713 19.87 28.95 -17.72
CA HIS A 713 20.68 29.25 -18.94
C HIS A 713 19.90 29.30 -20.29
N GLU A 714 18.73 28.68 -20.39
CA GLU A 714 17.84 28.64 -21.55
C GLU A 714 16.66 29.62 -21.36
N ASN A 715 16.23 30.32 -22.42
CA ASN A 715 15.22 31.38 -22.33
C ASN A 715 13.78 30.84 -22.28
N VAL A 716 13.43 30.14 -21.19
CA VAL A 716 12.10 29.53 -20.97
C VAL A 716 11.23 30.43 -20.07
N PRO A 717 10.05 30.89 -20.54
CA PRO A 717 9.19 31.82 -19.77
C PRO A 717 8.44 31.15 -18.61
N SER A 718 8.42 29.82 -18.57
CA SER A 718 7.74 29.03 -17.55
C SER A 718 8.32 29.26 -16.15
N ARG A 719 7.47 29.06 -15.14
CA ARG A 719 7.76 29.20 -13.71
C ARG A 719 7.11 28.02 -12.98
N ILE A 720 7.79 27.44 -12.00
CA ILE A 720 7.41 26.13 -11.44
C ILE A 720 7.36 26.15 -9.90
N ILE A 721 6.42 25.41 -9.30
CA ILE A 721 6.36 25.18 -7.85
C ILE A 721 7.44 24.16 -7.41
N PRO A 722 7.67 23.03 -8.11
CA PRO A 722 8.72 22.05 -7.78
C PRO A 722 10.17 22.57 -7.68
N ALA A 723 10.43 23.85 -8.00
CA ALA A 723 11.69 24.52 -7.66
C ALA A 723 12.09 24.39 -6.17
N ILE A 724 11.13 24.15 -5.27
CA ILE A 724 11.41 23.96 -3.83
C ILE A 724 11.61 22.49 -3.43
N GLU A 725 11.39 21.52 -4.33
CA GLU A 725 11.19 20.11 -3.95
C GLU A 725 12.42 19.49 -3.25
N GLY A 726 13.62 19.75 -3.77
CA GLY A 726 14.88 19.24 -3.19
C GLY A 726 15.23 19.76 -1.78
N LEU A 727 14.47 20.73 -1.24
CA LEU A 727 14.61 21.14 0.16
C LEU A 727 14.17 20.04 1.15
N ILE A 728 13.42 19.02 0.69
CA ILE A 728 13.03 17.88 1.54
C ILE A 728 14.23 17.04 1.98
N THR A 729 15.29 16.94 1.15
CA THR A 729 16.44 16.06 1.45
C THR A 729 17.21 16.53 2.70
N PRO A 730 17.64 17.80 2.83
CA PRO A 730 18.25 18.27 4.06
C PRO A 730 17.28 18.24 5.26
N TRP A 731 15.97 18.41 5.05
CA TRP A 731 14.98 18.37 6.14
C TRP A 731 14.83 16.97 6.72
N MET A 732 14.64 15.96 5.86
CA MET A 732 14.59 14.53 6.23
C MET A 732 15.85 14.10 6.99
N LEU A 733 17.00 14.71 6.67
CA LEU A 733 18.28 14.44 7.32
C LEU A 733 18.53 15.27 8.60
N GLY A 734 17.55 16.06 9.06
CA GLY A 734 17.65 16.92 10.26
C GLY A 734 18.59 18.13 10.10
N MET A 735 18.99 18.46 8.87
CA MET A 735 20.00 19.47 8.54
C MET A 735 19.40 20.88 8.46
N HIS A 736 18.62 21.27 9.47
CA HIS A 736 17.83 22.53 9.46
C HIS A 736 18.68 23.80 9.28
N ASP A 737 19.97 23.79 9.63
CA ASP A 737 20.87 24.92 9.36
C ASP A 737 21.12 25.15 7.85
N ALA A 738 21.20 24.09 7.04
CA ALA A 738 21.31 24.20 5.59
C ALA A 738 20.05 24.85 4.95
N LEU A 739 18.93 24.84 5.67
CA LEU A 739 17.63 25.42 5.29
C LEU A 739 17.40 26.80 5.95
N SER A 740 18.35 27.29 6.76
CA SER A 740 18.22 28.53 7.52
C SER A 740 18.38 29.77 6.65
N ALA A 741 17.59 30.82 6.97
CA ALA A 741 17.74 32.15 6.38
C ALA A 741 19.07 32.84 6.71
N THR A 742 19.85 32.29 7.64
CA THR A 742 21.21 32.75 8.00
C THR A 742 22.26 31.63 7.93
N GLY A 743 21.91 30.49 7.34
CA GLY A 743 22.78 29.32 7.21
C GLY A 743 23.73 29.39 6.00
N PRO A 744 24.54 28.33 5.76
CA PRO A 744 25.55 28.31 4.70
C PRO A 744 24.98 28.48 3.28
N TYR A 745 23.70 28.16 3.08
CA TYR A 745 23.00 28.24 1.78
C TYR A 745 21.90 29.32 1.76
N ALA A 746 21.95 30.30 2.66
CA ALA A 746 20.94 31.35 2.81
C ALA A 746 20.56 32.08 1.50
N ALA A 747 21.48 32.20 0.54
CA ALA A 747 21.21 32.78 -0.77
C ALA A 747 20.19 31.97 -1.59
N LEU A 748 20.31 30.64 -1.62
CA LEU A 748 19.35 29.75 -2.27
C LEU A 748 17.99 29.83 -1.56
N ILE A 749 17.98 29.74 -0.23
CA ILE A 749 16.74 29.80 0.57
C ILE A 749 16.01 31.15 0.38
N ALA A 750 16.74 32.26 0.26
CA ALA A 750 16.16 33.57 -0.04
C ALA A 750 15.58 33.64 -1.47
N ALA A 751 16.28 33.11 -2.46
CA ALA A 751 15.79 33.03 -3.84
C ALA A 751 14.54 32.16 -3.96
N LEU A 752 14.53 30.97 -3.34
CA LEU A 752 13.39 30.05 -3.36
C LEU A 752 12.16 30.59 -2.62
N ARG A 753 12.32 31.25 -1.45
CA ARG A 753 11.21 31.96 -0.78
C ARG A 753 10.61 33.04 -1.67
N ARG A 754 11.46 33.86 -2.29
CA ARG A 754 11.06 34.97 -3.17
C ARG A 754 10.32 34.46 -4.41
N HIS A 755 10.87 33.44 -5.07
CA HIS A 755 10.25 32.73 -6.18
C HIS A 755 8.88 32.15 -5.80
N LEU A 756 8.79 31.42 -4.69
CA LEU A 756 7.55 30.78 -4.24
C LEU A 756 6.41 31.80 -3.99
N ARG A 757 6.72 32.92 -3.32
CA ARG A 757 5.79 34.06 -3.14
C ARG A 757 5.35 34.70 -4.46
N ALA A 758 6.24 34.74 -5.44
CA ALA A 758 5.97 35.32 -6.73
C ALA A 758 5.08 34.41 -7.60
N VAL A 759 5.32 33.09 -7.60
CA VAL A 759 4.59 32.13 -8.45
C VAL A 759 3.24 31.68 -7.88
N LEU A 760 3.07 31.61 -6.55
CA LEU A 760 1.79 31.24 -5.92
C LEU A 760 0.76 32.38 -5.94
N LYS A 761 0.47 32.87 -7.16
CA LYS A 761 -0.51 33.91 -7.48
C LYS A 761 -1.48 33.42 -8.57
N PRO A 762 -2.74 33.89 -8.57
CA PRO A 762 -3.68 33.60 -9.67
C PRO A 762 -3.12 34.01 -11.02
N GLY A 763 -3.24 33.14 -12.02
CA GLY A 763 -2.70 33.38 -13.37
C GLY A 763 -1.21 33.05 -13.55
N VAL A 764 -0.50 32.63 -12.49
CA VAL A 764 0.85 32.05 -12.58
C VAL A 764 0.77 30.57 -12.20
N CYS A 765 1.02 30.21 -10.94
CA CYS A 765 0.97 28.82 -10.45
C CYS A 765 -0.22 28.53 -9.52
N LEU A 766 -1.32 29.28 -9.64
CA LEU A 766 -2.63 28.91 -9.06
C LEU A 766 -3.73 28.87 -10.14
N PHE A 767 -4.56 27.84 -10.08
CA PHE A 767 -5.82 27.77 -10.81
C PHE A 767 -6.89 28.70 -10.20
N PRO A 768 -7.96 29.04 -10.94
CA PRO A 768 -9.20 29.54 -10.35
C PRO A 768 -9.67 28.61 -9.22
N GLY A 769 -10.05 29.18 -8.08
CA GLY A 769 -10.38 28.43 -6.86
C GLY A 769 -9.21 28.16 -5.91
N GLY A 770 -7.96 28.40 -6.33
CA GLY A 770 -6.78 28.36 -5.45
C GLY A 770 -6.02 27.03 -5.41
N ALA A 771 -6.44 26.03 -6.18
CA ALA A 771 -5.63 24.82 -6.39
C ALA A 771 -4.27 25.15 -7.02
N TRP A 772 -3.24 24.39 -6.64
CA TRP A 772 -1.87 24.60 -7.08
C TRP A 772 -1.66 24.08 -8.51
N LYS A 773 -0.94 24.87 -9.30
CA LYS A 773 -0.65 24.62 -10.71
C LYS A 773 0.87 24.52 -10.87
N ILE A 774 1.41 23.29 -10.88
CA ILE A 774 2.85 23.04 -10.68
C ILE A 774 3.77 23.73 -11.69
N SER A 775 3.28 24.04 -12.89
CA SER A 775 3.96 24.87 -13.90
C SER A 775 3.02 25.96 -14.42
N SER A 776 3.53 27.18 -14.60
CA SER A 776 2.76 28.30 -15.14
C SER A 776 2.32 28.09 -16.59
N THR A 777 3.00 27.23 -17.36
CA THR A 777 2.68 26.96 -18.78
C THR A 777 1.86 25.69 -19.03
N SER A 778 1.79 24.75 -18.08
CA SER A 778 0.96 23.54 -18.17
C SER A 778 -0.29 23.61 -17.30
N THR A 779 -1.41 23.00 -17.73
CA THR A 779 -2.59 22.77 -16.87
C THR A 779 -2.67 21.36 -16.31
N ASN A 780 -1.69 20.49 -16.57
CA ASN A 780 -1.51 19.24 -15.83
C ASN A 780 -0.84 19.56 -14.49
N SER A 781 -1.42 19.11 -13.38
CA SER A 781 -0.94 19.38 -12.02
C SER A 781 -1.05 18.13 -11.15
N TRP A 782 0.04 17.78 -10.46
CA TRP A 782 0.21 16.45 -9.85
C TRP A 782 0.06 16.54 -8.34
N LEU A 783 -0.95 15.86 -7.80
CA LEU A 783 -1.31 15.92 -6.38
C LEU A 783 -0.22 15.43 -5.44
N SER A 784 0.53 14.38 -5.77
CA SER A 784 1.64 13.87 -4.93
C SER A 784 2.71 14.94 -4.70
N LYS A 785 3.15 15.58 -5.79
CA LYS A 785 4.16 16.64 -5.82
C LYS A 785 3.64 17.94 -5.22
N ILE A 786 2.35 18.22 -5.36
CA ILE A 786 1.67 19.31 -4.64
C ILE A 786 1.73 19.08 -3.13
N TYR A 787 1.37 17.89 -2.61
CA TYR A 787 1.36 17.63 -1.17
C TYR A 787 2.75 17.79 -0.54
N LEU A 788 3.79 17.30 -1.24
CA LEU A 788 5.20 17.49 -0.91
C LEU A 788 5.58 18.98 -0.90
N CYS A 789 5.25 19.72 -1.96
CA CYS A 789 5.56 21.15 -2.04
C CYS A 789 4.76 21.99 -1.03
N GLN A 790 3.53 21.60 -0.66
CA GLN A 790 2.75 22.22 0.42
C GLN A 790 3.47 22.06 1.76
N PHE A 791 3.92 20.85 2.09
CA PHE A 791 4.73 20.61 3.29
C PHE A 791 6.00 21.48 3.32
N ILE A 792 6.76 21.52 2.21
CA ILE A 792 7.99 22.31 2.11
C ILE A 792 7.69 23.81 2.28
N ALA A 793 6.65 24.32 1.63
CA ALA A 793 6.23 25.71 1.77
C ALA A 793 5.91 26.08 3.23
N GLU A 794 5.10 25.25 3.89
CA GLU A 794 4.57 25.50 5.23
C GLU A 794 5.60 25.29 6.35
N ARG A 795 6.34 24.17 6.32
CA ARG A 795 7.23 23.74 7.42
C ARG A 795 8.67 24.18 7.25
N ILE A 796 9.20 24.17 6.01
CA ILE A 796 10.61 24.52 5.74
C ILE A 796 10.74 26.02 5.46
N LEU A 797 9.92 26.52 4.53
CA LEU A 797 10.00 27.91 4.08
C LEU A 797 9.13 28.87 4.91
N ALA A 798 8.15 28.39 5.68
CA ALA A 798 7.19 29.21 6.42
C ALA A 798 6.49 30.26 5.52
N GLU A 799 6.17 29.84 4.29
CA GLU A 799 5.45 30.59 3.28
C GLU A 799 4.01 30.06 3.13
N VAL A 800 3.18 30.80 2.37
CA VAL A 800 1.75 30.53 2.15
C VAL A 800 0.87 30.79 3.39
N PRO A 801 0.02 31.84 3.37
CA PRO A 801 -0.93 32.09 4.46
C PRO A 801 -1.98 30.98 4.58
N ALA A 802 -2.35 30.61 5.81
CA ALA A 802 -3.33 29.54 6.08
C ALA A 802 -4.66 29.63 5.30
N PRO A 803 -5.26 30.80 5.00
CA PRO A 803 -6.46 30.87 4.14
C PRO A 803 -6.22 30.42 2.69
N GLN A 804 -5.02 30.66 2.14
CA GLN A 804 -4.63 30.22 0.79
C GLN A 804 -4.36 28.71 0.76
N GLN A 805 -3.72 28.19 1.81
CA GLN A 805 -3.52 26.76 2.06
C GLN A 805 -4.86 26.02 2.16
N GLN A 806 -5.81 26.52 2.97
CA GLN A 806 -7.15 25.93 3.14
C GLN A 806 -7.96 25.92 1.84
N ALA A 807 -7.85 26.97 1.02
CA ALA A 807 -8.48 27.02 -0.31
C ALA A 807 -7.87 25.97 -1.27
N ALA A 808 -6.54 25.81 -1.25
CA ALA A 808 -5.85 24.80 -2.04
C ALA A 808 -6.27 23.37 -1.61
N ASP A 809 -6.17 23.04 -0.31
CA ASP A 809 -6.58 21.74 0.24
C ASP A 809 -8.02 21.37 -0.15
N ALA A 810 -8.95 22.34 -0.07
CA ALA A 810 -10.35 22.14 -0.43
C ALA A 810 -10.54 21.90 -1.94
N ALA A 811 -9.80 22.62 -2.79
CA ALA A 811 -9.87 22.43 -4.24
C ALA A 811 -9.21 21.12 -4.71
N HIS A 812 -8.10 20.70 -4.09
CA HIS A 812 -7.44 19.42 -4.37
C HIS A 812 -8.32 18.23 -3.97
N ALA A 813 -8.95 18.28 -2.79
CA ALA A 813 -9.90 17.25 -2.39
C ALA A 813 -11.13 17.25 -3.31
N ALA A 814 -11.64 18.43 -3.70
CA ALA A 814 -12.76 18.54 -4.65
C ALA A 814 -12.45 17.94 -6.03
N TRP A 815 -11.19 17.97 -6.51
CA TRP A 815 -10.79 17.26 -7.72
C TRP A 815 -10.95 15.74 -7.57
N LEU A 816 -10.46 15.13 -6.48
CA LEU A 816 -10.62 13.69 -6.25
C LEU A 816 -12.08 13.25 -6.01
N LEU A 817 -12.92 14.15 -5.47
CA LEU A 817 -14.35 13.92 -5.25
C LEU A 817 -15.24 14.05 -6.50
N ASP A 818 -14.74 14.66 -7.56
CA ASP A 818 -15.49 14.94 -8.78
C ASP A 818 -15.98 13.64 -9.44
N ASP A 819 -17.25 13.53 -9.82
CA ASP A 819 -17.85 12.31 -10.38
C ASP A 819 -17.09 11.73 -11.59
N ARG A 820 -16.33 12.56 -12.31
CA ARG A 820 -15.52 12.17 -13.48
C ARG A 820 -14.20 11.51 -13.09
N ASN A 821 -13.73 11.76 -11.87
CA ASN A 821 -12.48 11.26 -11.29
C ASN A 821 -12.74 10.17 -10.25
N ALA A 822 -13.84 10.29 -9.50
CA ALA A 822 -14.21 9.50 -8.33
C ALA A 822 -14.25 7.97 -8.56
N TYR A 823 -14.42 7.50 -9.80
CA TYR A 823 -14.29 6.08 -10.15
C TYR A 823 -12.87 5.52 -9.93
N TRP A 824 -11.83 6.35 -10.06
CA TRP A 824 -10.44 5.91 -10.10
C TRP A 824 -9.72 5.81 -8.75
N ALA A 825 -10.42 5.99 -7.62
CA ALA A 825 -9.82 6.15 -6.30
C ALA A 825 -8.76 7.29 -6.31
N TRP A 826 -7.68 7.20 -5.52
CA TRP A 826 -6.64 8.22 -5.56
C TRP A 826 -5.95 8.25 -6.93
N SER A 827 -5.76 9.45 -7.48
CA SER A 827 -5.18 9.68 -8.82
C SER A 827 -4.35 10.97 -8.80
N ASP A 828 -3.29 11.02 -9.61
CA ASP A 828 -2.26 12.07 -9.52
C ASP A 828 -2.41 13.19 -10.55
N GLN A 829 -2.42 12.86 -11.85
CA GLN A 829 -2.27 13.85 -12.94
C GLN A 829 -3.61 14.52 -13.25
N MET A 830 -3.84 15.67 -12.61
CA MET A 830 -5.06 16.48 -12.74
C MET A 830 -4.87 17.54 -13.82
N LEU A 831 -5.29 17.24 -15.05
CA LEU A 831 -5.38 18.19 -16.16
C LEU A 831 -6.62 19.08 -15.95
N ASP A 832 -6.45 20.33 -15.57
CA ASP A 832 -7.53 21.27 -15.21
C ASP A 832 -8.51 20.73 -14.15
N GLY A 833 -8.01 19.88 -13.24
CA GLY A 833 -8.80 19.20 -12.21
C GLY A 833 -9.45 17.88 -12.64
N TYR A 834 -9.12 17.34 -13.82
CA TYR A 834 -9.59 16.06 -14.32
C TYR A 834 -8.45 15.04 -14.30
N ALA A 835 -8.66 13.87 -13.67
CA ALA A 835 -7.68 12.79 -13.65
C ALA A 835 -7.49 12.23 -15.07
N ARG A 836 -6.28 12.36 -15.63
CA ARG A 836 -5.96 11.89 -16.99
C ARG A 836 -4.94 10.76 -17.01
N GLY A 837 -3.84 10.93 -16.29
CA GLY A 837 -2.81 9.91 -16.08
C GLY A 837 -2.61 9.61 -14.60
N SER A 838 -1.78 8.63 -14.30
CA SER A 838 -1.45 8.19 -12.94
C SER A 838 -2.70 7.98 -12.07
N LYS A 839 -3.65 7.18 -12.56
CA LYS A 839 -4.91 6.86 -11.90
C LYS A 839 -4.79 5.56 -11.08
N TYR A 840 -5.62 5.43 -10.03
CA TYR A 840 -5.65 4.25 -9.15
C TYR A 840 -4.28 3.97 -8.51
N TYR A 841 -3.69 5.00 -7.90
CA TYR A 841 -2.24 5.24 -7.94
C TYR A 841 -1.58 5.43 -6.57
N PRO A 842 -0.35 4.93 -6.35
CA PRO A 842 0.25 4.84 -5.01
C PRO A 842 1.09 6.06 -4.58
N ARG A 843 1.25 7.09 -5.42
CA ARG A 843 2.22 8.18 -5.20
C ARG A 843 1.77 9.25 -4.19
N GLY A 844 0.47 9.30 -3.84
CA GLY A 844 -0.09 10.32 -2.96
C GLY A 844 0.38 10.29 -1.50
N VAL A 845 1.12 9.26 -1.07
CA VAL A 845 1.55 9.09 0.32
C VAL A 845 2.61 10.10 0.77
N THR A 846 3.11 10.97 -0.11
CA THR A 846 3.80 12.22 0.26
C THR A 846 3.03 13.06 1.29
N SER A 847 1.70 12.94 1.30
CA SER A 847 0.80 13.51 2.32
C SER A 847 1.12 13.08 3.77
N ILE A 848 1.88 11.99 3.99
CA ILE A 848 2.36 11.58 5.31
C ILE A 848 3.15 12.70 6.01
N LEU A 849 3.87 13.52 5.24
CA LEU A 849 4.69 14.63 5.75
C LEU A 849 3.86 15.65 6.54
N TRP A 850 2.56 15.82 6.23
CA TRP A 850 1.67 16.72 6.97
C TRP A 850 1.46 16.31 8.44
N MET A 851 1.81 15.07 8.82
CA MET A 851 1.76 14.60 10.21
C MET A 851 3.01 14.98 11.04
N SER A 852 3.99 15.67 10.45
CA SER A 852 5.23 16.12 11.09
C SER A 852 5.31 17.63 11.32
#